data_AF-A0A0F8F2Q2-F1
#
_entry.id   AF-A0A0F8F2Q2-F1
#
_cell.length_a   1.000
_cell.length_b   1.000
_cell.length_c   1.000
_cell.angle_alpha   90.00
_cell.angle_beta   90.00
_cell.angle_gamma   90.00
#
_symmetry.space_group_name_H-M   'P 1'
#
loop_
_entity.id
_entity.type
_entity.pdbx_description
1 polymer ?
#
loop_
_entity_poly.entity_id
_entity_poly.type
_entity_poly.pdbx_seq_one_letter_code
_entity_poly.pdbx_strand_id
1 'polypeptide(L)'
;MNEDQLEQLCLEWFRDNSWDVLYGPDIAPDSDKPERRDYREVVLKRYLQESLEKINPHLPFNAIEQAIALVLKPESLDLITNNRASHRLLLEGVPVEYRKDDKTIHDRAFLIDFENIANNRFLAVNQFTIQGTKRPRRLDVVCFINGLPIAVLELKSPEDENVDIWDAFNQLQTYKDEISDLFVFNEALVVSDGYNARIGALTANKERFSPWRAVKNEDDKPLLEWQLETLVRGFFDREMLLDYIRFFVLFENDGGVIIKKIAGYHQFHAVREAVKATIIAAQEPKGVAEKRAKYGDEVVPGSKKAGVVWHTQGSGKSISMCCYAGKLLQQPEMNNPTLLVVTDRNDLDGQLFQTFSNAQELFKQTPVQANDRDELRQLLSERESGGIIFTTVQKFSPFEDEGAHPILNGRHNIVVISDEAHRSQYGHKGRFIKVKNKDGNVTGNKLVFGFSQYMRDALPNASFIGFTGTPIALEDKDTRSVFGDYVSIYDIQDAVDDGATVAIYYESRLAKLDLNHAEIERLSDQVEDIVEDEEDASNREKTKGEWSRLEKLVGAEPRIRQVASDLVGHFEARTESIDGKAMIVAMSREICVHLYDAIVELRPDWHDTDPSKGAIKIVMTGSASDRELLQPHIYNKQTRKRLEKRFKDNNDPLKLVIVRDMWLTGFDVPCCHTMYIDKPMKGHNLMQAIARVNRVFKNKPGGLVVDYIGIANELKQALKTYTDARGRGEPTLRAEEAFSVLLEKMDVVHGLFHGFDYSEFVDQAYKLLVPASNHILGLDDGKKRFLDAVLAINKAYSLCGTLDEAKELRAEIAFFSAIKAAISKFTYVDKKRTQEEMNSALKQILDNAVIAEGVVDVFQLAGLEKPDIGLLSDEFLEDVRQMPYRNLAVELLEKLLKDNIKSKTSNNVVQEKKYSDRLEETLRKYNNRAIETAQVIEELIQMAKEFQEALKRNDELGLQPDEVAFYDALANNESAVRELGDEILKKIAVEITEKLRKSTTVDWQVRESVRARLRILVRRTLQRYKYPPDKAPEAIELVLKQAEALSNSWTN
;
A
#
# COMPACT_ATOMS: atom_id res chain seq x y z
N MET A 1 2.42 -0.13 -28.00
CA MET A 1 3.61 0.33 -27.29
C MET A 1 4.15 -0.83 -26.47
N ASN A 2 5.31 -1.34 -26.87
CA ASN A 2 5.99 -2.41 -26.12
C ASN A 2 6.84 -1.83 -24.97
N GLU A 3 7.44 -2.71 -24.16
CA GLU A 3 8.24 -2.34 -22.98
C GLU A 3 9.45 -1.45 -23.34
N ASP A 4 10.19 -1.77 -24.41
CA ASP A 4 11.34 -0.97 -24.87
C ASP A 4 10.93 0.46 -25.28
N GLN A 5 9.79 0.61 -25.98
CA GLN A 5 9.26 1.93 -26.33
C GLN A 5 8.87 2.73 -25.08
N LEU A 6 8.27 2.09 -24.09
CA LEU A 6 7.92 2.74 -22.82
C LEU A 6 9.19 3.17 -22.06
N GLU A 7 10.21 2.33 -22.04
CA GLU A 7 11.50 2.62 -21.44
C GLU A 7 12.18 3.82 -22.12
N GLN A 8 12.24 3.86 -23.45
CA GLN A 8 12.79 5.01 -24.18
C GLN A 8 12.02 6.31 -23.89
N LEU A 9 10.69 6.25 -23.84
CA LEU A 9 9.85 7.39 -23.51
C LEU A 9 10.09 7.87 -22.06
N CYS A 10 10.26 6.93 -21.12
CA CYS A 10 10.63 7.22 -19.74
C CYS A 10 11.96 7.98 -19.66
N LEU A 11 12.96 7.57 -20.44
CA LEU A 11 14.25 8.25 -20.54
C LEU A 11 14.15 9.64 -21.16
N GLU A 12 13.25 9.86 -22.12
CA GLU A 12 12.98 11.20 -22.66
C GLU A 12 12.44 12.15 -21.59
N TRP A 13 11.51 11.69 -20.74
CA TRP A 13 11.03 12.48 -19.60
C TRP A 13 12.13 12.81 -18.59
N PHE A 14 13.08 11.89 -18.35
CA PHE A 14 14.27 12.18 -17.55
C PHE A 14 15.15 13.27 -18.18
N ARG A 15 15.38 13.21 -19.50
CA ARG A 15 16.15 14.26 -20.21
C ARG A 15 15.47 15.62 -20.11
N ASP A 16 14.14 15.68 -20.25
CA ASP A 16 13.36 16.91 -20.07
C ASP A 16 13.53 17.48 -18.64
N ASN A 17 13.62 16.60 -17.64
CA ASN A 17 13.94 16.96 -16.26
C ASN A 17 15.42 17.25 -16.01
N SER A 18 16.22 17.40 -17.07
CA SER A 18 17.65 17.71 -17.02
C SER A 18 18.50 16.66 -16.28
N TRP A 19 18.12 15.39 -16.42
CA TRP A 19 18.97 14.25 -16.06
C TRP A 19 19.85 13.86 -17.25
N ASP A 20 21.09 13.45 -16.97
CA ASP A 20 21.88 12.69 -17.94
C ASP A 20 21.21 11.33 -18.15
N VAL A 21 21.28 10.79 -19.37
CA VAL A 21 20.83 9.43 -19.68
C VAL A 21 21.96 8.64 -20.33
N LEU A 22 22.20 7.42 -19.85
CA LEU A 22 23.17 6.50 -20.41
C LEU A 22 22.56 5.12 -20.64
N TYR A 23 23.08 4.41 -21.63
CA TYR A 23 22.75 3.02 -21.89
C TYR A 23 23.67 2.09 -21.10
N GLY A 24 23.11 1.23 -20.25
CA GLY A 24 23.84 0.34 -19.35
C GLY A 24 24.93 -0.49 -20.03
N PRO A 25 24.67 -1.12 -21.19
CA PRO A 25 25.68 -1.85 -21.96
C PRO A 25 26.86 -1.01 -22.46
N ASP A 26 26.68 0.29 -22.69
CA ASP A 26 27.76 1.18 -23.14
C ASP A 26 28.74 1.54 -22.02
N ILE A 27 28.34 1.35 -20.76
CA ILE A 27 29.13 1.63 -19.56
C ILE A 27 29.49 0.37 -18.77
N ALA A 28 29.20 -0.80 -19.34
CA ALA A 28 29.44 -2.08 -18.70
C ALA A 28 30.95 -2.40 -18.56
N PRO A 29 31.36 -3.27 -17.61
CA PRO A 29 32.78 -3.55 -17.34
C PRO A 29 33.63 -3.98 -18.53
N ASP A 30 33.03 -4.62 -19.51
CA ASP A 30 33.69 -5.14 -20.70
C ASP A 30 33.39 -4.31 -21.97
N SER A 31 32.67 -3.19 -21.83
CA SER A 31 32.38 -2.23 -22.90
C SER A 31 33.63 -1.43 -23.34
N ASP A 32 33.49 -0.63 -24.39
CA ASP A 32 34.58 0.26 -24.85
C ASP A 32 34.80 1.46 -23.92
N LYS A 33 33.82 1.80 -23.07
CA LYS A 33 33.86 2.93 -22.12
C LYS A 33 33.36 2.50 -20.73
N PRO A 34 34.05 1.57 -20.07
CA PRO A 34 33.58 1.00 -18.82
C PRO A 34 33.57 2.05 -17.69
N GLU A 35 32.43 2.20 -17.02
CA GLU A 35 32.31 3.04 -15.80
C GLU A 35 32.43 2.19 -14.51
N ARG A 36 32.52 0.87 -14.67
CA ARG A 36 32.67 -0.13 -13.60
C ARG A 36 33.74 -1.14 -13.96
N ARG A 37 34.37 -1.75 -12.97
CA ARG A 37 35.40 -2.78 -13.15
C ARG A 37 34.86 -4.20 -13.15
N ASP A 38 33.71 -4.38 -12.50
CA ASP A 38 33.10 -5.69 -12.30
C ASP A 38 31.57 -5.56 -12.26
N TYR A 39 30.86 -6.62 -12.67
CA TYR A 39 29.40 -6.67 -12.68
C TYR A 39 28.76 -6.64 -11.29
N ARG A 40 29.53 -6.87 -10.22
CA ARG A 40 29.10 -6.73 -8.82
C ARG A 40 29.13 -5.29 -8.33
N GLU A 41 29.84 -4.39 -9.03
CA GLU A 41 29.86 -2.98 -8.64
C GLU A 41 28.50 -2.33 -8.95
N VAL A 42 27.83 -1.85 -7.90
CA VAL A 42 26.53 -1.16 -7.99
C VAL A 42 26.68 0.37 -7.94
N VAL A 43 27.81 0.87 -7.44
CA VAL A 43 28.14 2.30 -7.36
C VAL A 43 29.05 2.67 -8.53
N LEU A 44 28.75 3.79 -9.19
CA LEU A 44 29.62 4.33 -10.23
C LEU A 44 30.73 5.18 -9.59
N LYS A 45 31.79 4.49 -9.16
CA LYS A 45 32.84 5.06 -8.30
C LYS A 45 33.52 6.31 -8.87
N ARG A 46 33.71 6.38 -10.19
CA ARG A 46 34.31 7.57 -10.84
C ARG A 46 33.44 8.81 -10.65
N TYR A 47 32.14 8.71 -10.92
CA TYR A 47 31.21 9.81 -10.71
C TYR A 47 31.10 10.19 -9.23
N LEU A 48 31.14 9.21 -8.32
CA LEU A 48 31.17 9.50 -6.88
C LEU A 48 32.40 10.32 -6.49
N GLN A 49 33.58 9.92 -6.95
CA GLN A 49 34.80 10.66 -6.66
C GLN A 49 34.77 12.09 -7.23
N GLU A 50 34.42 12.25 -8.50
CA GLU A 50 34.32 13.56 -9.16
C GLU A 50 33.32 14.48 -8.44
N SER A 51 32.16 13.95 -8.05
CA SER A 51 31.15 14.71 -7.29
C SER A 51 31.66 15.08 -5.90
N LEU A 52 32.34 14.18 -5.18
CA LEU A 52 32.86 14.48 -3.85
C LEU A 52 33.95 15.56 -3.87
N GLU A 53 34.85 15.53 -4.85
CA GLU A 53 35.85 16.56 -5.07
C GLU A 53 35.20 17.93 -5.38
N LYS A 54 34.12 17.94 -6.16
CA LYS A 54 33.37 19.15 -6.50
C LYS A 54 32.58 19.72 -5.32
N ILE A 55 31.90 18.87 -4.56
CA ILE A 55 31.05 19.26 -3.42
C ILE A 55 31.91 19.67 -2.20
N ASN A 56 33.06 19.03 -2.01
CA ASN A 56 33.91 19.23 -0.84
C ASN A 56 35.31 19.77 -1.22
N PRO A 57 35.41 20.94 -1.89
CA PRO A 57 36.69 21.45 -2.40
C PRO A 57 37.68 21.85 -1.28
N HIS A 58 37.20 21.92 -0.04
CA HIS A 58 38.01 22.22 1.14
C HIS A 58 38.73 20.98 1.71
N LEU A 59 38.28 19.76 1.38
CA LEU A 59 38.84 18.52 1.88
C LEU A 59 40.05 18.09 1.03
N PRO A 60 41.13 17.59 1.66
CA PRO A 60 42.24 17.01 0.92
C PRO A 60 41.86 15.66 0.29
N PHE A 61 42.57 15.27 -0.76
CA PHE A 61 42.29 14.05 -1.52
C PHE A 61 42.21 12.77 -0.66
N ASN A 62 43.10 12.62 0.34
CA ASN A 62 43.08 11.46 1.24
C ASN A 62 41.81 11.38 2.09
N ALA A 63 41.19 12.50 2.45
CA ALA A 63 39.91 12.52 3.15
C ALA A 63 38.76 12.11 2.22
N ILE A 64 38.82 12.50 0.94
CA ILE A 64 37.86 12.03 -0.08
C ILE A 64 37.98 10.53 -0.30
N GLU A 65 39.20 9.99 -0.42
CA GLU A 65 39.42 8.53 -0.53
C GLU A 65 38.91 7.78 0.70
N GLN A 66 39.13 8.33 1.91
CA GLN A 66 38.57 7.79 3.15
C GLN A 66 37.04 7.77 3.11
N ALA A 67 36.41 8.87 2.69
CA ALA A 67 34.95 8.95 2.57
C ALA A 67 34.40 7.88 1.62
N ILE A 68 34.99 7.74 0.43
CA ILE A 68 34.59 6.71 -0.55
C ILE A 68 34.74 5.30 0.03
N ALA A 69 35.84 5.03 0.74
CA ALA A 69 36.07 3.73 1.35
C ALA A 69 35.04 3.39 2.44
N LEU A 70 34.62 4.39 3.22
CA LEU A 70 33.58 4.23 4.25
C LEU A 70 32.20 4.01 3.61
N VAL A 71 31.83 4.79 2.59
CA VAL A 71 30.56 4.67 1.87
C VAL A 71 30.40 3.29 1.24
N LEU A 72 31.46 2.75 0.64
CA LEU A 72 31.44 1.46 -0.03
C LEU A 72 31.51 0.25 0.92
N LYS A 73 31.60 0.49 2.24
CA LYS A 73 31.74 -0.58 3.24
C LYS A 73 30.42 -0.74 4.02
N PRO A 74 29.68 -1.85 3.83
CA PRO A 74 28.48 -2.13 4.62
C PRO A 74 28.79 -2.23 6.12
N GLU A 75 27.90 -1.71 6.96
CA GLU A 75 28.01 -1.80 8.43
C GLU A 75 27.46 -3.11 8.98
N SER A 76 26.55 -3.75 8.25
CA SER A 76 25.80 -4.95 8.64
C SER A 76 25.63 -5.91 7.45
N LEU A 77 25.21 -7.14 7.73
CA LEU A 77 24.71 -8.07 6.70
C LEU A 77 23.22 -7.84 6.39
N ASP A 78 22.52 -7.06 7.23
CA ASP A 78 21.11 -6.73 7.05
C ASP A 78 20.94 -5.51 6.12
N LEU A 79 20.22 -5.70 5.02
CA LEU A 79 19.98 -4.67 4.00
C LEU A 79 19.31 -3.43 4.58
N ILE A 80 18.29 -3.60 5.41
CA ILE A 80 17.48 -2.49 5.91
C ILE A 80 18.31 -1.64 6.88
N THR A 81 19.13 -2.28 7.73
CA THR A 81 20.09 -1.63 8.60
C THR A 81 21.11 -0.82 7.80
N ASN A 82 21.68 -1.40 6.74
CA ASN A 82 22.62 -0.68 5.86
C ASN A 82 21.94 0.48 5.12
N ASN A 83 20.68 0.32 4.71
CA ASN A 83 19.92 1.39 4.05
C ASN A 83 19.68 2.58 4.98
N ARG A 84 19.31 2.33 6.24
CA ARG A 84 19.18 3.38 7.25
C ARG A 84 20.51 4.09 7.51
N ALA A 85 21.59 3.33 7.66
CA ALA A 85 22.93 3.91 7.86
C ALA A 85 23.36 4.77 6.66
N SER A 86 23.12 4.29 5.44
CA SER A 86 23.46 5.01 4.21
C SER A 86 22.61 6.27 4.05
N HIS A 87 21.31 6.20 4.34
CA HIS A 87 20.44 7.38 4.35
C HIS A 87 20.98 8.45 5.30
N ARG A 88 21.44 8.05 6.49
CA ARG A 88 22.08 8.97 7.43
C ARG A 88 23.32 9.62 6.81
N LEU A 89 24.20 8.85 6.17
CA LEU A 89 25.39 9.40 5.49
C LEU A 89 25.03 10.39 4.37
N LEU A 90 23.93 10.15 3.63
CA LEU A 90 23.44 11.09 2.62
C LEU A 90 23.09 12.45 3.25
N LEU A 91 22.41 12.45 4.39
CA LEU A 91 21.96 13.68 5.06
C LEU A 91 23.05 14.40 5.86
N GLU A 92 23.91 13.62 6.53
CA GLU A 92 24.84 14.11 7.53
C GLU A 92 26.26 14.31 7.01
N GLY A 93 26.59 13.71 5.86
CA GLY A 93 27.96 13.57 5.38
C GLY A 93 28.73 12.46 6.09
N VAL A 94 29.81 12.01 5.44
CA VAL A 94 30.68 10.95 5.93
C VAL A 94 31.74 11.54 6.85
N PRO A 95 31.89 11.07 8.10
CA PRO A 95 32.93 11.55 8.99
C PRO A 95 34.32 11.16 8.46
N VAL A 96 35.21 12.14 8.36
CA VAL A 96 36.58 11.97 7.86
C VAL A 96 37.60 12.63 8.78
N GLU A 97 38.83 12.15 8.74
CA GLU A 97 39.92 12.66 9.57
C GLU A 97 41.19 12.83 8.72
N TYR A 98 41.79 14.02 8.77
CA TYR A 98 43.01 14.30 8.03
C TYR A 98 43.96 15.19 8.84
N ARG A 99 45.25 15.16 8.49
CA ARG A 99 46.26 16.01 9.13
C ARG A 99 46.43 17.32 8.36
N LYS A 100 46.42 18.43 9.10
CA LYS A 100 46.76 19.77 8.61
C LYS A 100 47.58 20.48 9.69
N ASP A 101 48.77 20.97 9.33
CA ASP A 101 49.69 21.67 10.25
C ASP A 101 49.96 20.90 11.57
N ASP A 102 50.30 19.61 11.45
CA ASP A 102 50.54 18.66 12.57
C ASP A 102 49.37 18.45 13.55
N LYS A 103 48.15 18.88 13.18
CA LYS A 103 46.91 18.61 13.93
C LYS A 103 46.00 17.66 13.17
N THR A 104 45.35 16.75 13.90
CA THR A 104 44.23 15.96 13.36
C THR A 104 42.99 16.84 13.31
N ILE A 105 42.41 16.98 12.12
CA ILE A 105 41.15 17.67 11.89
C ILE A 105 40.07 16.61 11.68
N HIS A 106 38.97 16.73 12.42
CA HIS A 106 37.75 15.95 12.20
C HIS A 106 36.78 16.79 11.38
N ASP A 107 36.32 16.26 10.26
CA ASP A 107 35.46 16.97 9.31
C ASP A 107 34.40 16.02 8.72
N ARG A 108 33.55 16.53 7.83
CA ARG A 108 32.54 15.72 7.12
C ARG A 108 32.58 15.93 5.61
N ALA A 109 32.64 14.83 4.87
CA ALA A 109 32.51 14.82 3.41
C ALA A 109 31.04 14.62 3.01
N PHE A 110 30.42 15.63 2.41
CA PHE A 110 29.03 15.57 1.97
C PHE A 110 28.90 14.80 0.66
N LEU A 111 27.97 13.85 0.63
CA LEU A 111 27.68 13.01 -0.55
C LEU A 111 26.75 13.70 -1.55
N ILE A 112 25.90 14.59 -1.06
CA ILE A 112 24.92 15.36 -1.81
C ILE A 112 25.01 16.82 -1.37
N ASP A 113 25.02 17.73 -2.33
CA ASP A 113 24.91 19.16 -2.07
C ASP A 113 23.44 19.59 -2.13
N PHE A 114 22.80 19.68 -0.97
CA PHE A 114 21.40 20.10 -0.88
C PHE A 114 21.21 21.62 -1.02
N GLU A 115 22.28 22.41 -1.00
CA GLU A 115 22.21 23.88 -1.12
C GLU A 115 22.35 24.33 -2.56
N ASN A 116 23.24 23.69 -3.32
CA ASN A 116 23.47 23.98 -4.73
C ASN A 116 23.24 22.73 -5.60
N ILE A 117 22.02 22.63 -6.14
CA ILE A 117 21.56 21.48 -6.94
C ILE A 117 22.50 21.20 -8.12
N ALA A 118 23.06 22.24 -8.75
CA ALA A 118 23.94 22.13 -9.91
C ALA A 118 25.32 21.51 -9.58
N ASN A 119 25.67 21.38 -8.30
CA ASN A 119 26.85 20.65 -7.88
C ASN A 119 26.68 19.14 -7.97
N ASN A 120 25.44 18.64 -7.89
CA ASN A 120 25.14 17.23 -8.02
C ASN A 120 25.03 16.79 -9.48
N ARG A 121 25.31 15.51 -9.70
CA ARG A 121 25.10 14.83 -10.98
C ARG A 121 23.92 13.88 -10.86
N PHE A 122 22.95 14.04 -11.75
CA PHE A 122 21.75 13.21 -11.85
C PHE A 122 21.82 12.39 -13.14
N LEU A 123 21.71 11.06 -13.01
CA LEU A 123 21.92 10.14 -14.12
C LEU A 123 20.87 9.02 -14.09
N ALA A 124 20.11 8.84 -15.16
CA ALA A 124 19.25 7.68 -15.36
C ALA A 124 19.95 6.70 -16.32
N VAL A 125 20.14 5.45 -15.87
CA VAL A 125 20.78 4.41 -16.67
C VAL A 125 19.79 3.31 -16.94
N ASN A 126 19.56 3.01 -18.22
CA ASN A 126 18.65 1.95 -18.60
C ASN A 126 19.39 0.63 -18.91
N GLN A 127 18.72 -0.51 -18.78
CA GLN A 127 19.30 -1.84 -19.00
C GLN A 127 20.57 -2.11 -18.16
N PHE A 128 20.60 -1.62 -16.91
CA PHE A 128 21.77 -1.73 -16.03
C PHE A 128 21.93 -3.16 -15.51
N THR A 129 23.02 -3.83 -15.91
CA THR A 129 23.25 -5.24 -15.54
C THR A 129 24.15 -5.36 -14.29
N ILE A 130 23.71 -6.17 -13.34
CA ILE A 130 24.40 -6.49 -12.08
C ILE A 130 24.49 -8.01 -11.92
N GLN A 131 25.62 -8.51 -11.42
CA GLN A 131 25.77 -9.93 -11.10
C GLN A 131 24.91 -10.31 -9.89
N GLY A 132 23.82 -11.04 -10.11
CA GLY A 132 23.01 -11.62 -9.04
C GLY A 132 23.58 -12.94 -8.51
N THR A 133 23.08 -13.39 -7.36
CA THR A 133 23.50 -14.63 -6.70
C THR A 133 23.25 -15.89 -7.53
N LYS A 134 22.22 -15.89 -8.38
CA LYS A 134 21.88 -17.02 -9.27
C LYS A 134 22.24 -16.78 -10.72
N ARG A 135 21.97 -15.57 -11.22
CA ARG A 135 22.23 -15.15 -12.60
C ARG A 135 22.38 -13.63 -12.67
N PRO A 136 23.01 -13.08 -13.72
CA PRO A 136 22.97 -11.66 -13.98
C PRO A 136 21.53 -11.13 -14.00
N ARG A 137 21.31 -9.98 -13.36
CA ARG A 137 20.03 -9.28 -13.31
C ARG A 137 20.18 -7.97 -14.07
N ARG A 138 19.23 -7.70 -14.97
CA ARG A 138 19.20 -6.51 -15.80
C ARG A 138 17.99 -5.70 -15.37
N LEU A 139 18.23 -4.49 -14.91
CA LEU A 139 17.20 -3.59 -14.43
C LEU A 139 16.79 -2.61 -15.54
N ASP A 140 15.52 -2.25 -15.58
CA ASP A 140 14.98 -1.41 -16.64
C ASP A 140 15.55 0.01 -16.55
N VAL A 141 15.37 0.71 -15.42
CA VAL A 141 15.99 2.01 -15.18
C VAL A 141 16.50 2.13 -13.73
N VAL A 142 17.77 2.55 -13.59
CA VAL A 142 18.39 2.87 -12.30
C VAL A 142 18.77 4.36 -12.28
N CYS A 143 18.27 5.07 -11.28
CA CYS A 143 18.54 6.51 -11.09
C CYS A 143 19.67 6.70 -10.09
N PHE A 144 20.71 7.43 -10.50
CA PHE A 144 21.88 7.75 -9.71
C PHE A 144 21.94 9.23 -9.34
N ILE A 145 22.38 9.51 -8.11
CA ILE A 145 22.85 10.85 -7.71
C ILE A 145 24.30 10.70 -7.30
N ASN A 146 25.20 11.47 -7.93
CA ASN A 146 26.64 11.44 -7.64
C ASN A 146 27.23 10.01 -7.68
N GLY A 147 26.74 9.17 -8.60
CA GLY A 147 27.18 7.78 -8.74
C GLY A 147 26.59 6.77 -7.74
N LEU A 148 25.75 7.20 -6.79
CA LEU A 148 25.03 6.34 -5.84
C LEU A 148 23.64 5.96 -6.39
N PRO A 149 23.22 4.67 -6.35
CA PRO A 149 21.91 4.23 -6.86
C PRO A 149 20.77 4.60 -5.90
N ILE A 150 20.03 5.66 -6.23
CA ILE A 150 18.98 6.25 -5.38
C ILE A 150 17.60 5.66 -5.68
N ALA A 151 17.28 5.34 -6.92
CA ALA A 151 15.99 4.74 -7.25
C ALA A 151 16.09 3.67 -8.33
N VAL A 152 15.13 2.75 -8.31
CA VAL A 152 14.99 1.68 -9.29
C VAL A 152 13.55 1.69 -9.82
N LEU A 153 13.40 1.74 -11.13
CA LEU A 153 12.13 1.64 -11.81
C LEU A 153 12.09 0.32 -12.57
N GLU A 154 11.00 -0.42 -12.39
CA GLU A 154 10.70 -1.62 -13.16
C GLU A 154 9.42 -1.39 -13.97
N LEU A 155 9.53 -1.64 -15.27
CA LEU A 155 8.53 -1.35 -16.28
C LEU A 155 7.95 -2.64 -16.85
N LYS A 156 6.70 -2.57 -17.31
CA LYS A 156 6.02 -3.66 -18.01
C LYS A 156 5.31 -3.12 -19.25
N SER A 157 5.10 -3.99 -20.22
CA SER A 157 4.40 -3.63 -21.46
C SER A 157 2.94 -3.24 -21.19
N PRO A 158 2.46 -2.06 -21.61
CA PRO A 158 1.05 -1.67 -21.51
C PRO A 158 0.12 -2.49 -22.43
N GLU A 159 0.67 -3.22 -23.41
CA GLU A 159 -0.11 -4.04 -24.35
C GLU A 159 -0.27 -5.49 -23.89
N ASP A 160 0.45 -5.94 -22.87
CA ASP A 160 0.35 -7.31 -22.38
C ASP A 160 -0.73 -7.43 -21.31
N GLU A 161 -1.90 -7.95 -21.70
CA GLU A 161 -3.03 -8.12 -20.79
C GLU A 161 -2.78 -9.14 -19.66
N ASN A 162 -1.72 -9.96 -19.75
CA ASN A 162 -1.40 -10.97 -18.73
C ASN A 162 -0.39 -10.47 -17.68
N VAL A 163 0.12 -9.25 -17.82
CA VAL A 163 1.18 -8.70 -17.00
C VAL A 163 0.71 -7.38 -16.41
N ASP A 164 0.90 -7.20 -15.11
CA ASP A 164 0.53 -5.96 -14.42
C ASP A 164 1.69 -5.34 -13.63
N ILE A 165 1.44 -4.16 -13.05
CA ILE A 165 2.42 -3.47 -12.20
C ILE A 165 2.88 -4.30 -10.99
N TRP A 166 2.15 -5.34 -10.60
CA TRP A 166 2.52 -6.20 -9.48
C TRP A 166 3.48 -7.31 -9.89
N ASP A 167 3.57 -7.64 -11.18
CA ASP A 167 4.67 -8.46 -11.71
C ASP A 167 6.00 -7.69 -11.62
N ALA A 168 5.99 -6.40 -11.96
CA ALA A 168 7.13 -5.51 -11.72
C ALA A 168 7.49 -5.47 -10.22
N PHE A 169 6.51 -5.39 -9.32
CA PHE A 169 6.76 -5.47 -7.88
C PHE A 169 7.44 -6.79 -7.45
N ASN A 170 6.99 -7.93 -7.99
CA ASN A 170 7.57 -9.24 -7.70
C ASN A 170 9.02 -9.33 -8.21
N GLN A 171 9.30 -8.70 -9.36
CA GLN A 171 10.64 -8.60 -9.93
C GLN A 171 11.57 -7.76 -9.04
N LEU A 172 11.08 -6.64 -8.50
CA LEU A 172 11.80 -5.87 -7.46
C LEU A 172 12.08 -6.70 -6.20
N GLN A 173 11.16 -7.56 -5.74
CA GLN A 173 11.45 -8.44 -4.59
C GLN A 173 12.59 -9.42 -4.92
N THR A 174 12.58 -9.98 -6.14
CA THR A 174 13.67 -10.84 -6.61
C THR A 174 15.01 -10.10 -6.62
N TYR A 175 15.02 -8.83 -7.00
CA TYR A 175 16.24 -8.02 -6.97
C TYR A 175 16.72 -7.75 -5.55
N LYS A 176 15.82 -7.44 -4.61
CA LYS A 176 16.22 -7.26 -3.19
C LYS A 176 16.89 -8.50 -2.63
N ASP A 177 16.44 -9.69 -3.04
CA ASP A 177 17.01 -10.97 -2.60
C ASP A 177 18.34 -11.31 -3.30
N GLU A 178 18.48 -11.02 -4.59
CA GLU A 178 19.64 -11.48 -5.39
C GLU A 178 20.74 -10.44 -5.60
N ILE A 179 20.43 -9.14 -5.47
CA ILE A 179 21.34 -8.01 -5.66
C ILE A 179 21.12 -6.95 -4.57
N SER A 180 21.09 -7.38 -3.31
CA SER A 180 20.79 -6.52 -2.15
C SER A 180 21.68 -5.27 -2.07
N ASP A 181 22.94 -5.35 -2.49
CA ASP A 181 23.90 -4.25 -2.46
C ASP A 181 23.41 -3.01 -3.24
N LEU A 182 22.63 -3.21 -4.30
CA LEU A 182 22.03 -2.10 -5.07
C LEU A 182 21.10 -1.25 -4.20
N PHE A 183 20.40 -1.87 -3.25
CA PHE A 183 19.37 -1.24 -2.45
C PHE A 183 19.91 -0.59 -1.17
N VAL A 184 21.23 -0.63 -0.94
CA VAL A 184 21.86 0.03 0.21
C VAL A 184 21.64 1.54 0.18
N PHE A 185 21.63 2.18 -0.99
CA PHE A 185 21.38 3.63 -1.13
C PHE A 185 19.96 3.98 -1.60
N ASN A 186 19.11 2.97 -1.77
CA ASN A 186 17.79 3.15 -2.37
C ASN A 186 16.88 4.01 -1.49
N GLU A 187 16.33 5.07 -2.07
CA GLU A 187 15.33 5.94 -1.46
C GLU A 187 13.91 5.69 -2.00
N ALA A 188 13.79 5.25 -3.25
CA ALA A 188 12.50 4.98 -3.89
C ALA A 188 12.51 3.78 -4.83
N LEU A 189 11.41 3.05 -4.85
CA LEU A 189 11.13 1.97 -5.79
C LEU A 189 9.89 2.33 -6.61
N VAL A 190 9.94 2.12 -7.92
CA VAL A 190 8.84 2.42 -8.82
C VAL A 190 8.47 1.19 -9.61
N VAL A 191 7.16 0.95 -9.74
CA VAL A 191 6.58 -0.09 -10.62
C VAL A 191 5.60 0.56 -11.57
N SER A 192 5.64 0.19 -12.85
CA SER A 192 4.75 0.80 -13.84
C SER A 192 4.52 -0.04 -15.08
N ASP A 193 3.33 0.11 -15.67
CA ASP A 193 2.99 -0.32 -17.03
C ASP A 193 2.83 0.91 -17.97
N GLY A 194 3.25 2.09 -17.50
CA GLY A 194 3.01 3.39 -18.12
C GLY A 194 1.73 4.06 -17.63
N TYR A 195 0.57 3.43 -17.84
CA TYR A 195 -0.74 3.99 -17.45
C TYR A 195 -0.90 4.07 -15.95
N ASN A 196 -0.42 3.05 -15.25
CA ASN A 196 -0.33 2.94 -13.82
C ASN A 196 1.13 3.07 -13.42
N ALA A 197 1.41 3.95 -12.46
CA ALA A 197 2.72 4.03 -11.82
C ALA A 197 2.54 4.15 -10.32
N ARG A 198 3.34 3.40 -9.56
CA ARG A 198 3.32 3.45 -8.10
C ARG A 198 4.74 3.55 -7.57
N ILE A 199 4.89 4.33 -6.50
CA ILE A 199 6.13 4.52 -5.76
C ILE A 199 6.00 3.91 -4.36
N GLY A 200 7.06 3.24 -3.89
CA GLY A 200 7.12 2.64 -2.57
C GLY A 200 8.51 2.68 -1.94
N ALA A 201 8.54 2.55 -0.62
CA ALA A 201 9.78 2.43 0.15
C ALA A 201 10.41 1.03 0.02
N LEU A 202 11.67 0.89 0.42
CA LEU A 202 12.38 -0.40 0.40
C LEU A 202 11.63 -1.51 1.17
N THR A 203 11.01 -1.20 2.30
CA THR A 203 10.25 -2.15 3.13
C THR A 203 8.75 -2.15 2.85
N ALA A 204 8.28 -1.45 1.82
CA ALA A 204 6.85 -1.37 1.50
C ALA A 204 6.35 -2.68 0.87
N ASN A 205 5.18 -3.13 1.32
CA ASN A 205 4.36 -4.15 0.66
C ASN A 205 3.49 -3.49 -0.44
N LYS A 206 2.78 -4.32 -1.22
CA LYS A 206 1.95 -3.87 -2.36
C LYS A 206 0.97 -2.76 -1.97
N GLU A 207 0.34 -2.87 -0.80
CA GLU A 207 -0.64 -1.91 -0.29
C GLU A 207 -0.04 -0.53 0.08
N ARG A 208 1.29 -0.42 0.11
CA ARG A 208 2.03 0.81 0.44
C ARG A 208 2.79 1.38 -0.76
N PHE A 209 2.55 0.83 -1.96
CA PHE A 209 2.94 1.45 -3.23
C PHE A 209 1.81 2.37 -3.68
N SER A 210 2.06 3.68 -3.67
CA SER A 210 1.04 4.72 -3.88
C SER A 210 1.27 5.48 -5.20
N PRO A 211 0.23 6.05 -5.81
CA PRO A 211 0.40 6.88 -7.00
C PRO A 211 1.07 8.21 -6.65
N TRP A 212 1.79 8.78 -7.62
CA TRP A 212 2.26 10.16 -7.58
C TRP A 212 1.45 11.00 -8.57
N ARG A 213 0.60 11.90 -8.07
CA ARG A 213 -0.42 12.59 -8.89
C ARG A 213 -0.09 14.01 -9.32
N ALA A 214 0.96 14.60 -8.77
CA ALA A 214 1.27 16.02 -8.94
C ALA A 214 2.63 16.21 -9.60
N VAL A 215 2.74 17.19 -10.51
CA VAL A 215 4.04 17.54 -11.10
C VAL A 215 4.71 18.61 -10.24
N LYS A 216 4.19 19.85 -10.22
CA LYS A 216 4.83 20.93 -9.45
C LYS A 216 4.26 21.13 -8.05
N ASN A 217 2.94 21.00 -7.92
CA ASN A 217 2.20 21.24 -6.67
C ASN A 217 0.82 20.55 -6.73
N GLU A 218 0.05 20.63 -5.65
CA GLU A 218 -1.27 19.98 -5.54
C GLU A 218 -2.31 20.47 -6.56
N ASP A 219 -2.11 21.63 -7.18
CA ASP A 219 -2.99 22.14 -8.24
C ASP A 219 -2.59 21.63 -9.64
N ASP A 220 -1.38 21.09 -9.79
CA ASP A 220 -0.80 20.57 -11.03
C ASP A 220 -0.99 19.04 -11.11
N LYS A 221 -2.27 18.63 -11.12
CA LYS A 221 -2.71 17.22 -11.22
C LYS A 221 -3.28 16.96 -12.63
N PRO A 222 -2.46 16.62 -13.64
CA PRO A 222 -2.96 16.29 -14.96
C PRO A 222 -3.90 15.08 -14.89
N LEU A 223 -5.13 15.26 -15.37
CA LEU A 223 -6.13 14.19 -15.44
C LEU A 223 -5.97 13.45 -16.78
N LEU A 224 -5.98 12.11 -16.73
CA LEU A 224 -5.99 11.22 -17.91
C LEU A 224 -4.66 11.12 -18.69
N GLU A 225 -3.53 11.45 -18.07
CA GLU A 225 -2.18 11.28 -18.65
C GLU A 225 -1.45 10.03 -18.10
N TRP A 226 -0.33 9.66 -18.73
CA TRP A 226 0.55 8.57 -18.30
C TRP A 226 1.01 8.80 -16.85
N GLN A 227 0.59 7.95 -15.91
CA GLN A 227 1.00 8.13 -14.50
C GLN A 227 2.52 8.04 -14.33
N LEU A 228 3.20 7.28 -15.19
CA LEU A 228 4.67 7.24 -15.20
C LEU A 228 5.28 8.59 -15.58
N GLU A 229 4.68 9.32 -16.54
CA GLU A 229 5.13 10.66 -16.91
C GLU A 229 4.99 11.63 -15.74
N THR A 230 3.82 11.65 -15.10
CA THR A 230 3.56 12.49 -13.92
C THR A 230 4.54 12.18 -12.79
N LEU A 231 4.86 10.90 -12.56
CA LEU A 231 5.82 10.48 -11.56
C LEU A 231 7.24 10.93 -11.93
N VAL A 232 7.69 10.71 -13.17
CA VAL A 232 9.03 11.13 -13.62
C VAL A 232 9.17 12.65 -13.56
N ARG A 233 8.19 13.38 -14.11
CA ARG A 233 8.21 14.85 -14.15
C ARG A 233 8.09 15.48 -12.76
N GLY A 234 7.31 14.89 -11.86
CA GLY A 234 7.10 15.39 -10.50
C GLY A 234 8.12 14.90 -9.48
N PHE A 235 8.12 13.59 -9.19
CA PHE A 235 8.96 13.01 -8.14
C PHE A 235 10.45 13.09 -8.44
N PHE A 236 10.85 12.90 -9.71
CA PHE A 236 12.24 12.98 -10.14
C PHE A 236 12.66 14.38 -10.62
N ASP A 237 11.88 15.43 -10.36
CA ASP A 237 12.40 16.79 -10.46
C ASP A 237 13.61 16.94 -9.50
N ARG A 238 14.69 17.53 -9.99
CA ARG A 238 15.98 17.54 -9.27
C ARG A 238 15.91 18.27 -7.93
N GLU A 239 15.18 19.39 -7.87
CA GLU A 239 15.00 20.13 -6.61
C GLU A 239 14.08 19.36 -5.67
N MET A 240 12.96 18.86 -6.19
CA MET A 240 11.98 18.15 -5.37
C MET A 240 12.53 16.83 -4.83
N LEU A 241 13.30 16.08 -5.61
CA LEU A 241 13.91 14.82 -5.18
C LEU A 241 14.92 15.05 -4.06
N LEU A 242 15.77 16.08 -4.16
CA LEU A 242 16.71 16.41 -3.09
C LEU A 242 15.98 16.87 -1.82
N ASP A 243 14.93 17.67 -1.96
CA ASP A 243 14.08 18.06 -0.83
C ASP A 243 13.38 16.83 -0.21
N TYR A 244 12.94 15.90 -1.05
CA TYR A 244 12.28 14.65 -0.65
C TYR A 244 13.22 13.75 0.17
N ILE A 245 14.40 13.45 -0.37
CA ILE A 245 15.44 12.66 0.31
C ILE A 245 15.78 13.30 1.66
N ARG A 246 15.85 14.62 1.73
CA ARG A 246 16.27 15.32 2.95
C ARG A 246 15.27 15.27 4.09
N PHE A 247 13.96 15.28 3.80
CA PHE A 247 12.94 15.50 4.83
C PHE A 247 11.77 14.51 4.86
N PHE A 248 11.63 13.65 3.84
CA PHE A 248 10.41 12.85 3.62
C PHE A 248 10.64 11.34 3.62
N VAL A 249 11.83 10.92 4.06
CA VAL A 249 12.18 9.52 4.33
C VAL A 249 12.31 9.32 5.84
N LEU A 250 11.61 8.34 6.38
CA LEU A 250 11.55 8.06 7.82
C LEU A 250 11.85 6.58 8.09
N PHE A 251 12.50 6.32 9.22
CA PHE A 251 12.70 4.97 9.73
C PHE A 251 12.02 4.83 11.09
N GLU A 252 11.20 3.79 11.24
CA GLU A 252 10.57 3.43 12.50
C GLU A 252 11.10 2.08 12.97
N ASN A 253 11.25 1.91 14.29
CA ASN A 253 11.54 0.60 14.89
C ASN A 253 10.28 0.10 15.61
N ASP A 254 9.65 -0.94 15.06
CA ASP A 254 8.51 -1.60 15.65
C ASP A 254 8.90 -3.01 16.14
N GLY A 255 9.00 -3.19 17.45
CA GLY A 255 9.29 -4.49 18.06
C GLY A 255 10.64 -5.12 17.64
N GLY A 256 11.62 -4.32 17.21
CA GLY A 256 12.92 -4.77 16.71
C GLY A 256 13.02 -4.85 15.18
N VAL A 257 11.92 -4.60 14.45
CA VAL A 257 11.90 -4.55 12.99
C VAL A 257 11.99 -3.10 12.53
N ILE A 258 12.96 -2.80 11.66
CA ILE A 258 13.10 -1.48 11.05
C ILE A 258 12.16 -1.38 9.85
N ILE A 259 11.29 -0.38 9.85
CA ILE A 259 10.34 -0.08 8.77
C ILE A 259 10.74 1.25 8.15
N LYS A 260 11.08 1.24 6.86
CA LYS A 260 11.28 2.45 6.06
C LYS A 260 9.93 2.95 5.55
N LYS A 261 9.65 4.23 5.75
CA LYS A 261 8.47 4.92 5.23
C LYS A 261 8.91 6.11 4.40
N ILE A 262 8.16 6.38 3.33
CA ILE A 262 8.35 7.55 2.48
C ILE A 262 7.02 8.30 2.39
N ALA A 263 7.05 9.62 2.26
CA ALA A 263 5.85 10.43 2.26
C ALA A 263 5.05 10.36 0.93
N GLY A 264 3.72 10.34 1.00
CA GLY A 264 2.87 10.47 -0.19
C GLY A 264 2.99 11.87 -0.84
N TYR A 265 2.59 12.02 -2.11
CA TYR A 265 2.69 13.30 -2.82
C TYR A 265 1.91 14.42 -2.09
N HIS A 266 0.73 14.11 -1.55
CA HIS A 266 -0.08 15.04 -0.75
C HIS A 266 0.67 15.50 0.50
N GLN A 267 1.39 14.59 1.17
CA GLN A 267 2.21 14.95 2.33
C GLN A 267 3.40 15.82 1.92
N PHE A 268 4.05 15.50 0.81
CA PHE A 268 5.19 16.24 0.28
C PHE A 268 4.84 17.70 -0.04
N HIS A 269 3.82 17.90 -0.88
CA HIS A 269 3.44 19.24 -1.31
C HIS A 269 2.80 20.06 -0.16
N ALA A 270 1.93 19.46 0.65
CA ALA A 270 1.36 20.13 1.82
C ALA A 270 2.43 20.64 2.79
N VAL A 271 3.46 19.85 3.08
CA VAL A 271 4.53 20.22 4.01
C VAL A 271 5.38 21.36 3.45
N ARG A 272 5.74 21.31 2.15
CA ARG A 272 6.50 22.40 1.51
C ARG A 272 5.74 23.73 1.61
N GLU A 273 4.46 23.71 1.31
CA GLU A 273 3.63 24.91 1.39
C GLU A 273 3.36 25.35 2.84
N ALA A 274 3.20 24.41 3.78
CA ALA A 274 3.08 24.71 5.20
C ALA A 274 4.33 25.38 5.77
N VAL A 275 5.53 24.88 5.46
CA VAL A 275 6.79 25.49 5.92
C VAL A 275 6.94 26.91 5.39
N LYS A 276 6.69 27.13 4.10
CA LYS A 276 6.67 28.48 3.51
C LYS A 276 5.68 29.39 4.23
N ALA A 277 4.46 28.90 4.49
CA ALA A 277 3.42 29.65 5.19
C ALA A 277 3.90 30.12 6.57
N THR A 278 4.53 29.20 7.32
CA THR A 278 4.99 29.45 8.67
C THR A 278 6.12 30.45 8.70
N ILE A 279 7.07 30.38 7.77
CA ILE A 279 8.15 31.37 7.66
C ILE A 279 7.53 32.76 7.47
N ILE A 280 6.61 32.93 6.51
CA ILE A 280 5.95 34.23 6.26
C ILE A 280 5.16 34.69 7.48
N ALA A 281 4.36 33.82 8.10
CA ALA A 281 3.57 34.14 9.28
C ALA A 281 4.44 34.53 10.50
N ALA A 282 5.64 33.97 10.61
CA ALA A 282 6.58 34.22 11.71
C ALA A 282 7.39 35.52 11.56
N GLN A 283 7.54 36.05 10.34
CA GLN A 283 8.27 37.30 10.07
C GLN A 283 7.75 38.49 10.89
N GLU A 284 8.58 39.53 11.02
CA GLU A 284 8.11 40.83 11.50
C GLU A 284 7.25 41.54 10.43
N PRO A 285 6.21 42.30 10.80
CA PRO A 285 5.29 42.89 9.83
C PRO A 285 6.00 43.85 8.87
N LYS A 286 6.11 43.48 7.58
CA LYS A 286 6.71 44.32 6.53
C LYS A 286 5.76 44.74 5.40
N GLY A 287 4.46 44.45 5.54
CA GLY A 287 3.40 45.13 4.78
C GLY A 287 3.19 44.71 3.31
N VAL A 288 3.67 43.53 2.88
CA VAL A 288 3.43 43.01 1.52
C VAL A 288 2.84 41.60 1.61
N ALA A 289 1.69 41.37 0.98
CA ALA A 289 1.04 40.05 0.91
C ALA A 289 1.64 39.23 -0.25
N GLU A 290 1.92 37.94 -0.02
CA GLU A 290 2.36 37.01 -1.06
C GLU A 290 1.23 36.06 -1.46
N LYS A 291 0.99 35.92 -2.77
CA LYS A 291 -0.06 35.07 -3.35
C LYS A 291 0.36 33.60 -3.43
N ARG A 292 -0.51 32.65 -3.07
CA ARG A 292 -0.22 31.19 -3.02
C ARG A 292 -1.23 30.30 -3.78
N ALA A 293 -1.05 28.98 -3.66
CA ALA A 293 -1.97 27.95 -4.17
C ALA A 293 -3.42 28.17 -3.68
N LYS A 294 -4.40 27.65 -4.42
CA LYS A 294 -5.82 28.10 -4.48
C LYS A 294 -6.61 28.22 -3.17
N TYR A 295 -6.15 27.67 -2.06
CA TYR A 295 -6.92 27.52 -0.81
C TYR A 295 -6.62 28.59 0.25
N GLY A 296 -5.54 29.36 0.10
CA GLY A 296 -5.24 30.55 0.90
C GLY A 296 -4.61 31.62 0.01
N ASP A 297 -5.43 32.57 -0.45
CA ASP A 297 -5.02 33.55 -1.47
C ASP A 297 -3.83 34.42 -1.01
N GLU A 298 -3.65 34.65 0.30
CA GLU A 298 -2.55 35.45 0.86
C GLU A 298 -2.17 35.04 2.31
N VAL A 299 -0.89 34.80 2.60
CA VAL A 299 -0.39 34.78 3.99
C VAL A 299 0.22 36.15 4.29
N VAL A 300 -0.36 36.86 5.25
CA VAL A 300 0.14 38.18 5.64
C VAL A 300 1.38 38.02 6.52
N PRO A 301 2.53 38.65 6.18
CA PRO A 301 3.73 38.60 7.00
C PRO A 301 3.48 39.08 8.43
N GLY A 302 3.92 38.28 9.40
CA GLY A 302 3.73 38.57 10.82
C GLY A 302 2.31 38.38 11.35
N SER A 303 1.39 37.82 10.56
CA SER A 303 0.03 37.51 11.01
C SER A 303 -0.04 36.49 12.14
N LYS A 304 1.02 35.69 12.32
CA LYS A 304 1.06 34.54 13.24
C LYS A 304 0.07 33.42 12.89
N LYS A 305 -0.44 33.43 11.66
CA LYS A 305 -1.43 32.49 11.11
C LYS A 305 -0.81 31.74 9.93
N ALA A 306 -0.28 30.54 10.18
CA ALA A 306 0.39 29.75 9.16
C ALA A 306 -0.59 28.93 8.29
N GLY A 307 -1.84 28.80 8.72
CA GLY A 307 -2.94 28.16 8.01
C GLY A 307 -3.28 26.78 8.55
N VAL A 308 -4.14 26.07 7.81
CA VAL A 308 -4.65 24.73 8.18
C VAL A 308 -4.33 23.71 7.09
N VAL A 309 -3.77 22.56 7.47
CA VAL A 309 -3.60 21.39 6.62
C VAL A 309 -4.73 20.40 6.92
N TRP A 310 -5.65 20.24 5.98
CA TRP A 310 -6.75 19.28 6.12
C TRP A 310 -6.45 18.03 5.31
N HIS A 311 -6.07 16.98 6.01
CA HIS A 311 -5.72 15.69 5.43
C HIS A 311 -6.64 14.65 6.05
N THR A 312 -7.41 13.92 5.25
CA THR A 312 -8.43 13.00 5.77
C THR A 312 -7.87 11.99 6.76
N GLN A 313 -8.70 11.52 7.67
CA GLN A 313 -8.32 10.57 8.69
C GLN A 313 -7.81 9.26 8.07
N GLY A 314 -6.53 8.97 8.29
CA GLY A 314 -5.85 7.78 7.75
C GLY A 314 -4.90 8.02 6.60
N SER A 315 -4.86 9.25 6.08
CA SER A 315 -3.89 9.69 5.06
C SER A 315 -2.46 9.93 5.58
N GLY A 316 -2.18 9.65 6.86
CA GLY A 316 -0.85 9.78 7.47
C GLY A 316 -0.47 11.16 8.00
N LYS A 317 -1.41 11.93 8.57
CA LYS A 317 -1.16 13.27 9.16
C LYS A 317 0.08 13.37 10.08
N SER A 318 0.33 12.34 10.90
CA SER A 318 1.48 12.33 11.82
C SER A 318 2.82 12.32 11.07
N ILE A 319 2.89 11.69 9.89
CA ILE A 319 4.06 11.74 9.00
C ILE A 319 4.25 13.16 8.47
N SER A 320 3.17 13.81 8.00
CA SER A 320 3.22 15.21 7.57
C SER A 320 3.74 16.13 8.67
N MET A 321 3.29 15.96 9.92
CA MET A 321 3.78 16.74 11.05
C MET A 321 5.27 16.52 11.33
N CYS A 322 5.76 15.28 11.24
CA CYS A 322 7.19 14.98 11.41
C CYS A 322 8.02 15.64 10.30
N CYS A 323 7.62 15.47 9.03
CA CYS A 323 8.32 16.07 7.90
C CYS A 323 8.30 17.61 7.99
N TYR A 324 7.17 18.20 8.37
CA TYR A 324 7.02 19.63 8.62
C TYR A 324 7.95 20.13 9.73
N ALA A 325 7.97 19.47 10.88
CA ALA A 325 8.86 19.83 11.98
C ALA A 325 10.33 19.71 11.59
N GLY A 326 10.72 18.62 10.92
CA GLY A 326 12.08 18.38 10.44
C GLY A 326 12.57 19.43 9.46
N LYS A 327 11.73 19.74 8.46
CA LYS A 327 12.03 20.76 7.46
C LYS A 327 12.09 22.16 8.08
N LEU A 328 11.14 22.52 8.94
CA LEU A 328 11.05 23.84 9.57
C LEU A 328 12.22 24.13 10.53
N LEU A 329 12.64 23.15 11.34
CA LEU A 329 13.79 23.28 12.25
C LEU A 329 15.09 23.59 11.52
N GLN A 330 15.19 23.19 10.25
CA GLN A 330 16.36 23.39 9.40
C GLN A 330 16.26 24.62 8.50
N GLN A 331 15.24 25.48 8.66
CA GLN A 331 15.13 26.73 7.91
C GLN A 331 15.95 27.85 8.57
N PRO A 332 16.95 28.44 7.88
CA PRO A 332 17.76 29.53 8.43
C PRO A 332 16.92 30.73 8.90
N GLU A 333 15.83 31.04 8.19
CA GLU A 333 14.93 32.16 8.48
C GLU A 333 14.27 32.05 9.86
N MET A 334 14.17 30.84 10.41
CA MET A 334 13.51 30.58 11.70
C MET A 334 14.48 30.57 12.89
N ASN A 335 15.79 30.71 12.67
CA ASN A 335 16.82 30.81 13.71
C ASN A 335 16.69 29.74 14.82
N ASN A 336 16.64 28.45 14.42
CA ASN A 336 16.43 27.29 15.32
C ASN A 336 15.17 27.45 16.19
N PRO A 337 13.96 27.32 15.58
CA PRO A 337 12.70 27.60 16.25
C PRO A 337 12.40 26.59 17.36
N THR A 338 11.54 26.99 18.31
CA THR A 338 10.95 26.06 19.28
C THR A 338 9.59 25.60 18.74
N LEU A 339 9.39 24.29 18.63
CA LEU A 339 8.13 23.69 18.20
C LEU A 339 7.32 23.24 19.41
N LEU A 340 6.09 23.70 19.52
CA LEU A 340 5.14 23.27 20.55
C LEU A 340 4.03 22.46 19.87
N VAL A 341 4.04 21.14 20.08
CA VAL A 341 3.00 20.24 19.57
C VAL A 341 1.90 20.13 20.61
N VAL A 342 0.70 20.55 20.24
CA VAL A 342 -0.47 20.63 21.12
C VAL A 342 -1.52 19.64 20.66
N THR A 343 -1.91 18.76 21.58
CA THR A 343 -2.99 17.79 21.37
C THR A 343 -4.14 18.03 22.37
N ASP A 344 -5.35 17.55 22.05
CA ASP A 344 -6.49 17.67 22.95
C ASP A 344 -6.45 16.64 24.10
N ARG A 345 -5.90 15.45 23.87
CA ARG A 345 -5.96 14.34 24.83
C ARG A 345 -4.58 13.74 25.10
N ASN A 346 -4.34 13.39 26.37
CA ASN A 346 -3.12 12.72 26.83
C ASN A 346 -2.77 11.44 26.05
N ASP A 347 -3.77 10.67 25.60
CA ASP A 347 -3.53 9.44 24.82
C ASP A 347 -3.04 9.74 23.40
N LEU A 348 -3.57 10.79 22.76
CA LEU A 348 -3.10 11.28 21.46
C LEU A 348 -1.69 11.88 21.57
N ASP A 349 -1.47 12.63 22.65
CA ASP A 349 -0.17 13.21 23.00
C ASP A 349 0.93 12.13 23.04
N GLY A 350 0.68 11.00 23.74
CA GLY A 350 1.63 9.90 23.84
C GLY A 350 1.93 9.20 22.50
N GLN A 351 0.92 9.03 21.63
CA GLN A 351 1.10 8.39 20.32
C GLN A 351 1.91 9.27 19.36
N LEU A 352 1.59 10.56 19.32
CA LEU A 352 2.30 11.51 18.46
C LEU A 352 3.72 11.76 18.98
N PHE A 353 3.90 11.84 20.31
CA PHE A 353 5.21 11.91 20.95
C PHE A 353 6.10 10.71 20.59
N GLN A 354 5.56 9.49 20.61
CA GLN A 354 6.31 8.30 20.21
C GLN A 354 6.70 8.36 18.73
N THR A 355 5.80 8.83 17.85
CA THR A 355 6.09 8.99 16.42
C THR A 355 7.26 9.95 16.19
N PHE A 356 7.25 11.10 16.88
CA PHE A 356 8.34 12.07 16.82
C PHE A 356 9.63 11.53 17.45
N SER A 357 9.53 10.80 18.56
CA SER A 357 10.70 10.18 19.20
C SER A 357 11.36 9.16 18.28
N ASN A 358 10.57 8.39 17.53
CA ASN A 358 11.08 7.46 16.53
C ASN A 358 11.75 8.19 15.35
N ALA A 359 11.31 9.41 15.03
CA ALA A 359 11.87 10.26 13.98
C ALA A 359 12.98 11.22 14.46
N GLN A 360 13.60 10.99 15.62
CA GLN A 360 14.63 11.86 16.20
C GLN A 360 15.78 12.22 15.23
N GLU A 361 16.17 11.28 14.36
CA GLU A 361 17.22 11.49 13.35
C GLU A 361 16.92 12.66 12.41
N LEU A 362 15.64 12.85 12.05
CA LEU A 362 15.20 13.97 11.21
C LEU A 362 15.34 15.33 11.92
N PHE A 363 15.14 15.35 13.24
CA PHE A 363 15.14 16.59 14.02
C PHE A 363 16.53 17.00 14.51
N LYS A 364 17.44 16.03 14.70
CA LYS A 364 18.73 16.21 15.40
C LYS A 364 18.59 16.71 16.85
N GLN A 365 17.38 16.64 17.42
CA GLN A 365 17.03 17.03 18.79
C GLN A 365 16.04 16.03 19.36
N THR A 366 16.07 15.82 20.67
CA THR A 366 15.15 14.90 21.35
C THR A 366 13.86 15.61 21.72
N PRO A 367 12.68 15.12 21.29
CA PRO A 367 11.40 15.64 21.75
C PRO A 367 11.23 15.45 23.26
N VAL A 368 10.54 16.39 23.92
CA VAL A 368 10.20 16.31 25.35
C VAL A 368 8.70 16.44 25.54
N GLN A 369 8.14 15.76 26.55
CA GLN A 369 6.72 15.79 26.87
C GLN A 369 6.52 16.44 28.24
N ALA A 370 5.71 17.51 28.31
CA ALA A 370 5.37 18.14 29.57
C ALA A 370 4.32 17.28 30.29
N ASN A 371 4.59 16.81 31.51
CA ASN A 371 3.67 15.95 32.26
C ASN A 371 2.57 16.75 32.94
N ASP A 372 2.91 17.93 33.46
CA ASP A 372 1.99 18.80 34.18
C ASP A 372 2.16 20.29 33.81
N ARG A 373 1.44 21.15 34.54
CA ARG A 373 1.37 22.60 34.29
C ARG A 373 2.66 23.31 34.71
N ASP A 374 3.29 22.87 35.79
CA ASP A 374 4.52 23.46 36.31
C ASP A 374 5.69 23.16 35.37
N GLU A 375 5.81 21.90 34.94
CA GLU A 375 6.82 21.47 33.98
C GLU A 375 6.65 22.18 32.63
N LEU A 376 5.42 22.33 32.12
CA LEU A 376 5.18 23.08 30.89
C LEU A 376 5.68 24.53 30.99
N ARG A 377 5.36 25.21 32.10
CA ARG A 377 5.78 26.59 32.33
C ARG A 377 7.29 26.71 32.38
N GLN A 378 7.95 25.80 33.09
CA GLN A 378 9.41 25.74 33.16
C GLN A 378 10.04 25.49 31.78
N LEU A 379 9.57 24.47 31.05
CA LEU A 379 10.10 24.09 29.73
C LEU A 379 9.99 25.21 28.69
N LEU A 380 9.00 26.10 28.82
CA LEU A 380 8.80 27.25 27.93
C LEU A 380 9.56 28.50 28.38
N SER A 381 9.60 28.79 29.68
CA SER A 381 10.26 30.00 30.21
C SER A 381 11.79 29.91 30.15
N GLU A 382 12.35 28.72 30.39
CA GLU A 382 13.80 28.49 30.34
C GLU A 382 14.32 28.29 28.91
N ARG A 383 13.46 28.28 27.88
CA ARG A 383 13.84 27.95 26.50
C ARG A 383 14.33 29.17 25.72
N GLU A 384 15.65 29.29 25.59
CA GLU A 384 16.29 30.36 24.82
C GLU A 384 16.36 30.08 23.30
N SER A 385 16.48 28.81 22.89
CA SER A 385 16.51 28.39 21.47
C SER A 385 16.13 26.92 21.29
N GLY A 386 15.59 26.56 20.12
CA GLY A 386 15.32 25.17 19.73
C GLY A 386 14.30 24.42 20.59
N GLY A 387 14.17 23.12 20.36
CA GLY A 387 13.36 22.19 21.13
C GLY A 387 12.01 21.84 20.52
N ILE A 388 11.57 20.61 20.76
CA ILE A 388 10.25 20.10 20.41
C ILE A 388 9.55 19.70 21.71
N ILE A 389 8.47 20.39 22.06
CA ILE A 389 7.74 20.22 23.31
C ILE A 389 6.33 19.70 23.00
N PHE A 390 5.94 18.60 23.64
CA PHE A 390 4.60 18.03 23.59
C PHE A 390 3.79 18.44 24.82
N THR A 391 2.56 18.85 24.60
CA THR A 391 1.67 19.26 25.68
C THR A 391 0.19 19.13 25.28
N THR A 392 -0.68 19.27 26.27
CA THR A 392 -2.12 19.38 26.02
C THR A 392 -2.61 20.80 26.27
N VAL A 393 -3.65 21.22 25.55
CA VAL A 393 -4.15 22.61 25.64
C VAL A 393 -4.62 22.96 27.06
N GLN A 394 -5.12 22.00 27.83
CA GLN A 394 -5.61 22.23 29.19
C GLN A 394 -4.49 22.64 30.16
N LYS A 395 -3.23 22.30 29.87
CA LYS A 395 -2.09 22.67 30.72
C LYS A 395 -1.78 24.17 30.69
N PHE A 396 -2.32 24.92 29.72
CA PHE A 396 -2.28 26.38 29.67
C PHE A 396 -3.31 27.07 30.57
N SER A 397 -4.09 26.33 31.36
CA SER A 397 -4.96 26.96 32.36
C SER A 397 -4.13 27.83 33.33
N PRO A 398 -4.64 28.98 33.82
CA PRO A 398 -4.03 29.73 34.92
C PRO A 398 -4.19 28.99 36.26
N PHE A 399 -3.31 29.25 37.22
CA PHE A 399 -3.45 28.69 38.58
C PHE A 399 -4.64 29.33 39.32
N GLU A 400 -5.13 28.70 40.39
CA GLU A 400 -6.35 29.15 41.07
C GLU A 400 -6.22 30.59 41.61
N ASP A 401 -5.01 30.95 42.03
CA ASP A 401 -4.56 32.24 42.53
C ASP A 401 -4.23 33.28 41.44
N GLU A 402 -4.22 32.88 40.17
CA GLU A 402 -3.91 33.78 39.06
C GLU A 402 -5.17 34.38 38.41
N GLY A 403 -5.15 35.71 38.21
CA GLY A 403 -6.21 36.42 37.50
C GLY A 403 -6.14 36.29 35.97
N ALA A 404 -4.94 36.08 35.42
CA ALA A 404 -4.65 35.92 34.00
C ALA A 404 -3.41 35.03 33.81
N HIS A 405 -3.23 34.45 32.63
CA HIS A 405 -2.05 33.62 32.36
C HIS A 405 -0.81 34.52 32.14
N PRO A 406 0.34 34.24 32.77
CA PRO A 406 1.57 34.99 32.53
C PRO A 406 2.15 34.71 31.14
N ILE A 407 2.89 35.68 30.57
CA ILE A 407 3.71 35.45 29.39
C ILE A 407 4.84 34.50 29.79
N LEU A 408 4.91 33.34 29.13
CA LEU A 408 5.96 32.35 29.38
C LEU A 408 7.16 32.59 28.46
N ASN A 409 6.91 32.94 27.20
CA ASN A 409 7.98 33.20 26.25
C ASN A 409 7.53 34.17 25.14
N GLY A 410 8.29 35.25 24.95
CA GLY A 410 8.00 36.31 23.98
C GLY A 410 8.68 36.15 22.61
N ARG A 411 9.40 35.05 22.36
CA ARG A 411 10.11 34.82 21.09
C ARG A 411 9.14 34.69 19.91
N HIS A 412 9.51 35.27 18.78
CA HIS A 412 8.71 35.19 17.54
C HIS A 412 8.91 33.86 16.79
N ASN A 413 10.00 33.15 17.05
CA ASN A 413 10.34 31.86 16.43
C ASN A 413 9.84 30.66 17.25
N ILE A 414 8.67 30.80 17.85
CA ILE A 414 7.92 29.70 18.47
C ILE A 414 6.78 29.34 17.51
N VAL A 415 6.62 28.05 17.22
CA VAL A 415 5.58 27.56 16.32
C VAL A 415 4.73 26.53 17.05
N VAL A 416 3.45 26.83 17.16
CA VAL A 416 2.44 25.96 17.75
C VAL A 416 1.82 25.11 16.65
N ILE A 417 1.96 23.79 16.77
CA ILE A 417 1.40 22.79 15.87
C ILE A 417 0.22 22.16 16.59
N SER A 418 -0.99 22.39 16.10
CA SER A 418 -2.21 21.84 16.68
C SER A 418 -2.67 20.59 15.92
N ASP A 419 -2.87 19.48 16.61
CA ASP A 419 -3.57 18.29 16.07
C ASP A 419 -5.08 18.38 16.35
N GLU A 420 -5.90 18.05 15.35
CA GLU A 420 -7.35 18.22 15.34
C GLU A 420 -7.81 19.65 15.64
N ALA A 421 -7.27 20.59 14.85
CA ALA A 421 -7.47 22.05 14.99
C ALA A 421 -8.93 22.56 14.86
N HIS A 422 -9.93 21.69 14.69
CA HIS A 422 -11.35 22.01 14.48
C HIS A 422 -12.22 21.94 15.76
N ARG A 423 -11.65 21.65 16.95
CA ARG A 423 -12.44 21.46 18.17
C ARG A 423 -12.83 22.81 18.80
N SER A 424 -14.05 22.89 19.36
CA SER A 424 -14.63 24.07 20.07
C SER A 424 -13.80 24.64 21.24
N GLN A 425 -12.64 24.05 21.52
CA GLN A 425 -11.69 24.51 22.54
C GLN A 425 -10.89 25.75 22.13
N TYR A 426 -10.99 26.19 20.87
CA TYR A 426 -10.29 27.37 20.37
C TYR A 426 -11.10 28.67 20.44
N GLY A 427 -12.31 28.66 21.00
CA GLY A 427 -13.19 29.83 21.10
C GLY A 427 -12.65 30.97 21.99
N HIS A 428 -12.87 32.21 21.56
CA HIS A 428 -12.41 33.44 22.24
C HIS A 428 -13.42 34.03 23.25
N LYS A 429 -14.57 33.39 23.45
CA LYS A 429 -15.64 33.92 24.32
C LYS A 429 -15.26 33.79 25.80
N GLY A 430 -15.20 34.92 26.49
CA GLY A 430 -15.01 34.99 27.94
C GLY A 430 -16.33 34.74 28.67
N ARG A 431 -16.32 33.87 29.69
CA ARG A 431 -17.48 33.56 30.53
C ARG A 431 -17.25 33.97 31.99
N PHE A 432 -18.29 34.45 32.66
CA PHE A 432 -18.24 34.73 34.09
C PHE A 432 -18.53 33.48 34.90
N ILE A 433 -17.57 33.01 35.70
CA ILE A 433 -17.74 31.91 36.65
C ILE A 433 -17.94 32.48 38.05
N LYS A 434 -18.92 31.97 38.79
CA LYS A 434 -19.16 32.33 40.19
C LYS A 434 -18.04 31.80 41.08
N VAL A 435 -17.28 32.68 41.72
CA VAL A 435 -16.26 32.36 42.73
C VAL A 435 -17.00 31.95 44.01
N LYS A 436 -16.66 30.78 44.56
CA LYS A 436 -17.25 30.29 45.81
C LYS A 436 -16.20 30.25 46.92
N ASN A 437 -16.57 30.60 48.15
CA ASN A 437 -15.72 30.36 49.31
C ASN A 437 -15.71 28.87 49.71
N LYS A 438 -14.90 28.52 50.71
CA LYS A 438 -14.79 27.14 51.25
C LYS A 438 -16.12 26.57 51.78
N ASP A 439 -17.09 27.43 52.08
CA ASP A 439 -18.43 27.06 52.56
C ASP A 439 -19.46 26.96 51.41
N GLY A 440 -19.03 27.13 50.15
CA GLY A 440 -19.89 27.03 48.97
C GLY A 440 -20.67 28.31 48.62
N ASN A 441 -20.49 29.40 49.37
CA ASN A 441 -21.15 30.68 49.14
C ASN A 441 -20.46 31.46 48.01
N VAL A 442 -21.25 32.02 47.10
CA VAL A 442 -20.74 32.81 45.97
C VAL A 442 -20.21 34.16 46.48
N THR A 443 -18.91 34.40 46.35
CA THR A 443 -18.19 35.60 46.80
C THR A 443 -17.86 36.59 45.68
N GLY A 444 -18.08 36.23 44.41
CA GLY A 444 -17.86 37.10 43.26
C GLY A 444 -18.03 36.40 41.91
N ASN A 445 -17.72 37.09 40.83
CA ASN A 445 -17.67 36.55 39.46
C ASN A 445 -16.24 36.71 38.90
N LYS A 446 -15.65 35.66 38.33
CA LYS A 446 -14.35 35.66 37.64
C LYS A 446 -14.58 35.46 36.14
N LEU A 447 -14.07 36.35 35.30
CA LEU A 447 -14.08 36.16 33.84
C LEU A 447 -13.02 35.12 33.47
N VAL A 448 -13.39 34.07 32.74
CA VAL A 448 -12.53 32.96 32.32
C VAL A 448 -12.69 32.76 30.82
N PHE A 449 -11.59 32.60 30.11
CA PHE A 449 -11.53 32.43 28.65
C PHE A 449 -11.30 30.96 28.27
N GLY A 450 -11.45 30.64 26.98
CA GLY A 450 -11.05 29.33 26.43
C GLY A 450 -9.55 29.08 26.56
N PHE A 451 -9.14 27.81 26.55
CA PHE A 451 -7.73 27.43 26.76
C PHE A 451 -6.79 27.97 25.66
N SER A 452 -7.31 28.19 24.44
CA SER A 452 -6.57 28.82 23.34
C SER A 452 -6.14 30.25 23.63
N GLN A 453 -6.98 31.03 24.32
CA GLN A 453 -6.66 32.39 24.73
C GLN A 453 -5.48 32.37 25.70
N TYR A 454 -5.51 31.48 26.70
CA TYR A 454 -4.39 31.38 27.65
C TYR A 454 -3.08 30.95 26.98
N MET A 455 -3.15 30.08 25.98
CA MET A 455 -1.98 29.73 25.17
C MET A 455 -1.45 30.93 24.35
N ARG A 456 -2.34 31.75 23.79
CA ARG A 456 -1.98 33.01 23.11
C ARG A 456 -1.36 34.02 24.09
N ASP A 457 -1.92 34.17 25.28
CA ASP A 457 -1.39 35.04 26.32
C ASP A 457 -0.01 34.57 26.79
N ALA A 458 0.19 33.24 26.90
CA ALA A 458 1.48 32.64 27.25
C ALA A 458 2.56 32.84 26.18
N LEU A 459 2.17 32.83 24.91
CA LEU A 459 3.06 32.82 23.73
C LEU A 459 2.60 33.88 22.70
N PRO A 460 2.67 35.18 23.03
CA PRO A 460 2.01 36.24 22.26
C PRO A 460 2.55 36.39 20.82
N ASN A 461 3.80 36.00 20.58
CA ASN A 461 4.47 36.16 19.29
C ASN A 461 4.60 34.84 18.50
N ALA A 462 4.03 33.73 19.00
CA ALA A 462 4.12 32.43 18.35
C ALA A 462 3.22 32.34 17.11
N SER A 463 3.66 31.60 16.09
CA SER A 463 2.87 31.30 14.89
C SER A 463 2.10 29.99 15.04
N PHE A 464 0.88 29.92 14.52
CA PHE A 464 -0.02 28.78 14.71
C PHE A 464 -0.31 28.10 13.39
N ILE A 465 -0.13 26.77 13.34
CA ILE A 465 -0.53 25.90 12.24
C ILE A 465 -1.45 24.80 12.77
N GLY A 466 -2.53 24.52 12.04
CA GLY A 466 -3.48 23.47 12.37
C GLY A 466 -3.37 22.28 11.42
N PHE A 467 -3.39 21.07 11.96
CA PHE A 467 -3.60 19.85 11.18
C PHE A 467 -4.94 19.24 11.61
N THR A 468 -5.74 18.80 10.66
CA THR A 468 -7.08 18.27 10.96
C THR A 468 -7.44 17.10 10.05
N GLY A 469 -8.17 16.13 10.62
CA GLY A 469 -8.76 15.02 9.86
C GLY A 469 -10.09 15.38 9.19
N THR A 470 -10.73 16.43 9.66
CA THR A 470 -12.07 16.86 9.25
C THR A 470 -12.05 18.34 8.84
N PRO A 471 -12.91 18.76 7.90
CA PRO A 471 -13.02 20.15 7.50
C PRO A 471 -13.52 21.00 8.66
N ILE A 472 -13.03 22.23 8.71
CA ILE A 472 -13.54 23.35 9.50
C ILE A 472 -14.78 23.89 8.78
N ALA A 473 -15.91 23.96 9.50
CA ALA A 473 -17.15 24.52 8.98
C ALA A 473 -16.94 25.97 8.50
N LEU A 474 -17.62 26.38 7.43
CA LEU A 474 -17.53 27.75 6.90
C LEU A 474 -17.95 28.81 7.93
N GLU A 475 -18.83 28.43 8.86
CA GLU A 475 -19.35 29.27 9.93
C GLU A 475 -18.41 29.38 11.14
N ASP A 476 -17.42 28.49 11.24
CA ASP A 476 -16.42 28.48 12.32
C ASP A 476 -15.34 29.56 12.09
N LYS A 477 -15.73 30.80 12.38
CA LYS A 477 -14.86 31.99 12.32
C LYS A 477 -13.72 31.93 13.35
N ASP A 478 -13.90 31.22 14.46
CA ASP A 478 -12.91 31.15 15.54
C ASP A 478 -11.67 30.37 15.09
N THR A 479 -11.83 29.20 14.48
CA THR A 479 -10.69 28.41 14.01
C THR A 479 -9.88 29.13 12.92
N ARG A 480 -10.53 29.76 11.94
CA ARG A 480 -9.85 30.56 10.91
C ARG A 480 -9.18 31.81 11.46
N SER A 481 -9.74 32.39 12.53
CA SER A 481 -9.11 33.54 13.19
C SER A 481 -7.79 33.17 13.87
N VAL A 482 -7.64 31.92 14.35
CA VAL A 482 -6.43 31.43 15.01
C VAL A 482 -5.39 30.95 14.00
N PHE A 483 -5.78 30.08 13.07
CA PHE A 483 -4.82 29.40 12.20
C PHE A 483 -4.67 30.09 10.85
N GLY A 484 -5.71 30.74 10.33
CA GLY A 484 -5.77 31.23 8.94
C GLY A 484 -6.58 30.29 8.03
N ASP A 485 -6.48 30.50 6.72
CA ASP A 485 -7.14 29.67 5.71
C ASP A 485 -6.39 28.35 5.46
N TYR A 486 -6.97 27.49 4.62
CA TYR A 486 -6.36 26.21 4.28
C TYR A 486 -5.08 26.40 3.46
N VAL A 487 -4.01 25.70 3.85
CA VAL A 487 -2.76 25.61 3.10
C VAL A 487 -2.82 24.47 2.08
N SER A 488 -3.42 23.35 2.49
CA SER A 488 -3.55 22.13 1.69
C SER A 488 -4.79 21.37 2.12
N ILE A 489 -5.44 20.74 1.14
CA ILE A 489 -6.62 19.91 1.30
C ILE A 489 -6.38 18.57 0.59
N TYR A 490 -6.43 17.49 1.36
CA TYR A 490 -6.44 16.11 0.88
C TYR A 490 -7.66 15.42 1.50
N ASP A 491 -8.75 15.39 0.74
CA ASP A 491 -10.06 14.96 1.24
C ASP A 491 -10.25 13.43 1.22
N ILE A 492 -11.47 12.97 1.54
CA ILE A 492 -11.79 11.53 1.56
C ILE A 492 -11.77 10.94 0.15
N GLN A 493 -12.23 11.66 -0.87
CA GLN A 493 -12.30 11.15 -2.23
C GLN A 493 -10.91 11.01 -2.83
N ASP A 494 -10.05 12.03 -2.71
CA ASP A 494 -8.65 11.97 -3.13
C ASP A 494 -7.95 10.76 -2.45
N ALA A 495 -8.21 10.53 -1.16
CA ALA A 495 -7.65 9.38 -0.44
C ALA A 495 -8.17 8.02 -0.89
N VAL A 496 -9.43 7.92 -1.32
CA VAL A 496 -9.99 6.69 -1.88
C VAL A 496 -9.47 6.45 -3.30
N ASP A 497 -9.44 7.48 -4.14
CA ASP A 497 -8.96 7.42 -5.53
C ASP A 497 -7.47 7.08 -5.63
N ASP A 498 -6.69 7.51 -4.65
CA ASP A 498 -5.27 7.18 -4.52
C ASP A 498 -5.01 5.85 -3.80
N GLY A 499 -6.06 5.19 -3.28
CA GLY A 499 -5.95 3.95 -2.51
C GLY A 499 -5.25 4.11 -1.16
N ALA A 500 -5.23 5.33 -0.59
CA ALA A 500 -4.74 5.58 0.76
C ALA A 500 -5.75 5.16 1.84
N THR A 501 -7.05 5.20 1.51
CA THR A 501 -8.17 4.71 2.33
C THR A 501 -9.14 3.89 1.47
N VAL A 502 -9.99 3.08 2.10
CA VAL A 502 -11.12 2.42 1.42
C VAL A 502 -12.42 3.18 1.67
N ALA A 503 -13.38 3.05 0.75
CA ALA A 503 -14.69 3.66 0.89
C ALA A 503 -15.43 3.19 2.15
N ILE A 504 -16.33 4.03 2.67
CA ILE A 504 -17.19 3.71 3.80
C ILE A 504 -18.60 3.46 3.26
N TYR A 505 -19.20 2.34 3.64
CA TYR A 505 -20.58 1.99 3.33
C TYR A 505 -21.44 2.18 4.57
N TYR A 506 -22.66 2.69 4.37
CA TYR A 506 -23.63 2.89 5.43
C TYR A 506 -24.83 1.95 5.26
N GLU A 507 -25.21 1.28 6.35
CA GLU A 507 -26.38 0.40 6.44
C GLU A 507 -27.24 0.81 7.66
N SER A 508 -28.49 1.22 7.40
CA SER A 508 -29.45 1.52 8.46
C SER A 508 -30.23 0.26 8.84
N ARG A 509 -30.33 -0.03 10.14
CA ARG A 509 -31.06 -1.21 10.64
C ARG A 509 -32.18 -0.85 11.62
N LEU A 510 -32.66 0.39 11.55
CA LEU A 510 -33.78 0.88 12.34
C LEU A 510 -35.04 0.03 12.14
N ALA A 511 -35.39 -0.32 10.90
CA ALA A 511 -36.64 -1.04 10.60
C ALA A 511 -36.79 -2.41 11.31
N LYS A 512 -35.72 -2.96 11.93
CA LYS A 512 -35.74 -4.23 12.66
C LYS A 512 -35.96 -4.09 14.17
N LEU A 513 -35.95 -2.86 14.73
CA LEU A 513 -35.96 -2.58 16.17
C LEU A 513 -37.28 -1.93 16.62
N ASP A 514 -38.37 -2.71 16.70
CA ASP A 514 -39.77 -2.23 16.76
C ASP A 514 -40.24 -1.47 18.05
N LEU A 515 -39.37 -0.71 18.72
CA LEU A 515 -39.69 0.00 19.97
C LEU A 515 -39.23 1.47 19.93
N ASN A 516 -40.20 2.39 19.84
CA ASN A 516 -40.07 3.83 20.12
C ASN A 516 -39.11 4.66 19.23
N HIS A 517 -38.85 4.26 17.99
CA HIS A 517 -37.95 4.99 17.07
C HIS A 517 -38.23 6.49 16.97
N ALA A 518 -39.48 6.88 16.71
CA ALA A 518 -39.84 8.30 16.59
C ALA A 518 -39.60 9.10 17.88
N GLU A 519 -39.65 8.45 19.05
CA GLU A 519 -39.34 9.09 20.33
C GLU A 519 -37.82 9.18 20.57
N ILE A 520 -37.07 8.14 20.18
CA ILE A 520 -35.60 8.13 20.23
C ILE A 520 -35.01 9.19 19.29
N GLU A 521 -35.51 9.28 18.06
CA GLU A 521 -35.11 10.29 17.07
C GLU A 521 -35.41 11.69 17.61
N ARG A 522 -36.65 11.95 18.02
CA ARG A 522 -37.04 13.24 18.61
C ARG A 522 -36.20 13.62 19.84
N LEU A 523 -35.94 12.68 20.75
CA LEU A 523 -35.12 12.95 21.94
C LEU A 523 -33.65 13.15 21.59
N SER A 524 -33.15 12.48 20.54
CA SER A 524 -31.80 12.71 20.01
C SER A 524 -31.69 14.13 19.47
N ASP A 525 -32.65 14.57 18.63
CA ASP A 525 -32.75 15.93 18.10
C ASP A 525 -32.87 17.01 19.22
N GLN A 526 -33.56 16.69 20.32
CA GLN A 526 -33.73 17.65 21.42
C GLN A 526 -32.49 17.79 22.31
N VAL A 527 -31.80 16.67 22.55
CA VAL A 527 -30.47 16.68 23.20
C VAL A 527 -29.47 17.43 22.32
N GLU A 528 -29.64 17.38 21.00
CA GLU A 528 -28.77 17.92 19.97
C GLU A 528 -28.69 19.46 19.93
N ASP A 529 -29.84 20.15 20.00
CA ASP A 529 -29.95 21.63 19.95
C ASP A 529 -29.22 22.34 21.10
N ILE A 530 -28.86 21.60 22.16
CA ILE A 530 -28.40 22.17 23.44
C ILE A 530 -26.95 21.77 23.77
N VAL A 531 -26.42 20.69 23.20
CA VAL A 531 -25.05 20.19 23.48
C VAL A 531 -23.98 20.93 22.68
N GLU A 532 -24.34 21.59 21.56
CA GLU A 532 -23.40 22.46 20.82
C GLU A 532 -23.17 23.83 21.49
N ASP A 533 -24.14 24.32 22.26
CA ASP A 533 -24.01 25.49 23.13
C ASP A 533 -23.90 25.06 24.60
N GLU A 534 -22.74 24.56 25.00
CA GLU A 534 -22.42 24.21 26.39
C GLU A 534 -22.36 25.43 27.37
N GLU A 535 -22.84 26.60 26.94
CA GLU A 535 -22.64 27.89 27.60
C GLU A 535 -23.74 28.30 28.60
N ASP A 536 -24.91 27.63 28.64
CA ASP A 536 -25.98 27.96 29.58
C ASP A 536 -26.16 26.94 30.73
N ALA A 537 -25.92 27.40 31.97
CA ALA A 537 -26.13 26.60 33.19
C ALA A 537 -27.61 26.18 33.41
N SER A 538 -28.55 26.93 32.83
CA SER A 538 -29.99 26.62 32.79
C SER A 538 -30.31 25.42 31.87
N ASN A 539 -29.55 25.27 30.80
CA ASN A 539 -29.79 24.25 29.78
C ASN A 539 -29.22 22.88 30.17
N ARG A 540 -28.12 22.84 30.93
CA ARG A 540 -27.50 21.59 31.42
C ARG A 540 -28.43 20.67 32.19
N GLU A 541 -29.40 21.20 32.94
CA GLU A 541 -30.31 20.40 33.75
C GLU A 541 -31.42 19.76 32.89
N LYS A 542 -31.92 20.48 31.87
CA LYS A 542 -32.82 19.93 30.85
C LYS A 542 -32.12 18.87 29.98
N THR A 543 -30.92 19.17 29.48
CA THR A 543 -30.11 18.23 28.69
C THR A 543 -29.80 16.95 29.45
N LYS A 544 -29.48 17.03 30.76
CA LYS A 544 -29.30 15.84 31.61
C LYS A 544 -30.57 15.01 31.74
N GLY A 545 -31.73 15.66 31.83
CA GLY A 545 -33.03 14.99 31.91
C GLY A 545 -33.38 14.26 30.61
N GLU A 546 -33.19 14.90 29.46
CA GLU A 546 -33.45 14.33 28.13
C GLU A 546 -32.42 13.23 27.78
N TRP A 547 -31.13 13.45 28.06
CA TRP A 547 -30.09 12.42 27.93
C TRP A 547 -30.40 11.19 28.78
N SER A 548 -30.85 11.37 30.02
CA SER A 548 -31.22 10.25 30.90
C SER A 548 -32.47 9.51 30.41
N ARG A 549 -33.43 10.20 29.78
CA ARG A 549 -34.60 9.55 29.16
C ARG A 549 -34.18 8.74 27.94
N LEU A 550 -33.34 9.32 27.07
CA LEU A 550 -32.79 8.65 25.91
C LEU A 550 -31.96 7.42 26.32
N GLU A 551 -31.09 7.55 27.32
CA GLU A 551 -30.30 6.43 27.87
C GLU A 551 -31.19 5.29 28.38
N LYS A 552 -32.33 5.61 29.02
CA LYS A 552 -33.29 4.59 29.48
C LYS A 552 -34.00 3.89 28.31
N LEU A 553 -34.32 4.61 27.24
CA LEU A 553 -34.96 4.04 26.05
C LEU A 553 -33.98 3.15 25.27
N VAL A 554 -32.77 3.66 25.00
CA VAL A 554 -31.71 2.95 24.29
C VAL A 554 -31.26 1.71 25.09
N GLY A 555 -31.13 1.86 26.41
CA GLY A 555 -30.73 0.80 27.34
C GLY A 555 -31.85 -0.13 27.81
N ALA A 556 -33.06 -0.04 27.24
CA ALA A 556 -34.16 -0.92 27.60
C ALA A 556 -33.84 -2.39 27.25
N GLU A 557 -34.04 -3.30 28.19
CA GLU A 557 -33.67 -4.72 28.04
C GLU A 557 -34.22 -5.39 26.77
N PRO A 558 -35.49 -5.21 26.37
CA PRO A 558 -36.00 -5.80 25.13
C PRO A 558 -35.26 -5.31 23.89
N ARG A 559 -34.92 -4.02 23.83
CA ARG A 559 -34.17 -3.41 22.72
C ARG A 559 -32.74 -3.95 22.68
N ILE A 560 -32.05 -4.00 23.82
CA ILE A 560 -30.67 -4.52 23.90
C ILE A 560 -30.60 -5.97 23.44
N ARG A 561 -31.57 -6.82 23.82
CA ARG A 561 -31.63 -8.22 23.34
C ARG A 561 -31.84 -8.28 21.82
N GLN A 562 -32.69 -7.42 21.25
CA GLN A 562 -32.89 -7.34 19.80
C GLN A 562 -31.61 -6.89 19.07
N VAL A 563 -30.96 -5.82 19.55
CA VAL A 563 -29.69 -5.33 19.01
C VAL A 563 -28.61 -6.40 19.09
N ALA A 564 -28.47 -7.10 20.23
CA ALA A 564 -27.50 -8.18 20.40
C ALA A 564 -27.73 -9.33 19.40
N SER A 565 -28.99 -9.78 19.26
CA SER A 565 -29.36 -10.86 18.33
C SER A 565 -29.03 -10.49 16.88
N ASP A 566 -29.45 -9.30 16.46
CA ASP A 566 -29.20 -8.83 15.10
C ASP A 566 -27.70 -8.59 14.82
N LEU A 567 -26.97 -8.04 15.79
CA LEU A 567 -25.53 -7.79 15.69
C LEU A 567 -24.74 -9.08 15.55
N VAL A 568 -25.03 -10.09 16.38
CA VAL A 568 -24.35 -11.40 16.31
C VAL A 568 -24.57 -12.03 14.94
N GLY A 569 -25.82 -12.12 14.48
CA GLY A 569 -26.14 -12.71 13.19
C GLY A 569 -25.49 -11.97 12.02
N HIS A 570 -25.45 -10.64 12.08
CA HIS A 570 -24.79 -9.83 11.06
C HIS A 570 -23.27 -9.96 11.07
N PHE A 571 -22.65 -9.95 12.25
CA PHE A 571 -21.21 -10.08 12.39
C PHE A 571 -20.73 -11.43 11.85
N GLU A 572 -21.44 -12.51 12.18
CA GLU A 572 -21.13 -13.84 11.67
C GLU A 572 -21.28 -13.91 10.15
N ALA A 573 -22.40 -13.44 9.60
CA ALA A 573 -22.64 -13.41 8.15
C ALA A 573 -21.55 -12.63 7.39
N ARG A 574 -21.08 -11.52 7.96
CA ARG A 574 -20.02 -10.72 7.36
C ARG A 574 -18.65 -11.40 7.44
N THR A 575 -18.35 -12.04 8.57
CA THR A 575 -17.06 -12.72 8.81
C THR A 575 -16.89 -13.96 7.92
N GLU A 576 -17.99 -14.58 7.48
CA GLU A 576 -17.96 -15.64 6.46
C GLU A 576 -17.41 -15.15 5.11
N SER A 577 -17.61 -13.87 4.77
CA SER A 577 -17.19 -13.29 3.49
C SER A 577 -15.85 -12.56 3.58
N ILE A 578 -15.59 -11.87 4.70
CA ILE A 578 -14.36 -11.11 4.94
C ILE A 578 -13.88 -11.38 6.37
N ASP A 579 -12.68 -11.94 6.54
CA ASP A 579 -12.05 -12.00 7.86
C ASP A 579 -11.65 -10.60 8.33
N GLY A 580 -11.98 -10.29 9.58
CA GLY A 580 -11.54 -9.08 10.24
C GLY A 580 -12.25 -8.89 11.57
N LYS A 581 -12.30 -7.64 12.01
CA LYS A 581 -12.76 -7.27 13.36
C LYS A 581 -13.84 -6.21 13.30
N ALA A 582 -14.59 -6.08 14.39
CA ALA A 582 -15.58 -5.03 14.51
C ALA A 582 -15.57 -4.34 15.88
N MET A 583 -15.99 -3.08 15.86
CA MET A 583 -16.15 -2.24 17.05
C MET A 583 -17.62 -1.89 17.23
N ILE A 584 -18.05 -1.79 18.49
CA ILE A 584 -19.42 -1.45 18.86
C ILE A 584 -19.38 -0.20 19.73
N VAL A 585 -20.08 0.85 19.31
CA VAL A 585 -20.13 2.14 20.02
C VAL A 585 -21.46 2.25 20.73
N ALA A 586 -21.46 2.08 22.05
CA ALA A 586 -22.66 2.13 22.88
C ALA A 586 -22.79 3.46 23.64
N MET A 587 -24.03 3.88 23.90
CA MET A 587 -24.35 5.19 24.48
C MET A 587 -23.77 5.42 25.88
N SER A 588 -23.80 4.41 26.76
CA SER A 588 -23.32 4.51 28.13
C SER A 588 -22.55 3.27 28.58
N ARG A 589 -21.81 3.41 29.70
CA ARG A 589 -21.01 2.31 30.27
C ARG A 589 -21.89 1.14 30.74
N GLU A 590 -23.07 1.44 31.28
CA GLU A 590 -24.04 0.43 31.71
C GLU A 590 -24.61 -0.32 30.49
N ILE A 591 -24.96 0.41 29.43
CA ILE A 591 -25.40 -0.19 28.17
C ILE A 591 -24.31 -1.07 27.55
N CYS A 592 -23.03 -0.68 27.64
CA CYS A 592 -21.92 -1.53 27.19
C CYS A 592 -21.95 -2.91 27.86
N VAL A 593 -22.18 -2.96 29.18
CA VAL A 593 -22.22 -4.22 29.94
C VAL A 593 -23.48 -5.00 29.62
N HIS A 594 -24.65 -4.36 29.59
CA HIS A 594 -25.89 -5.07 29.24
C HIS A 594 -25.85 -5.66 27.83
N LEU A 595 -25.25 -4.94 26.87
CA LEU A 595 -25.06 -5.45 25.52
C LEU A 595 -24.03 -6.59 25.48
N TYR A 596 -22.95 -6.49 26.25
CA TYR A 596 -21.97 -7.58 26.41
C TYR A 596 -22.63 -8.84 26.95
N ASP A 597 -23.40 -8.73 28.03
CA ASP A 597 -24.07 -9.85 28.67
C ASP A 597 -25.08 -10.50 27.71
N ALA A 598 -25.86 -9.70 26.98
CA ALA A 598 -26.80 -10.20 25.98
C ALA A 598 -26.10 -10.92 24.81
N ILE A 599 -24.94 -10.44 24.36
CA ILE A 599 -24.13 -11.13 23.33
C ILE A 599 -23.56 -12.43 23.88
N VAL A 600 -23.06 -12.44 25.12
CA VAL A 600 -22.51 -13.65 25.76
C VAL A 600 -23.60 -14.69 26.04
N GLU A 601 -24.84 -14.29 26.33
CA GLU A 601 -25.99 -15.20 26.42
C GLU A 601 -26.23 -15.94 25.10
N LEU A 602 -26.06 -15.25 23.95
CA LEU A 602 -26.20 -15.83 22.61
C LEU A 602 -24.97 -16.64 22.17
N ARG A 603 -23.78 -16.25 22.63
CA ARG A 603 -22.48 -16.87 22.29
C ARG A 603 -21.59 -17.01 23.54
N PRO A 604 -21.83 -18.02 24.39
CA PRO A 604 -21.07 -18.20 25.63
C PRO A 604 -19.57 -18.38 25.39
N ASP A 605 -19.19 -19.07 24.31
CA ASP A 605 -17.80 -19.37 23.96
C ASP A 605 -16.97 -18.13 23.56
N TRP A 606 -17.61 -16.98 23.31
CA TRP A 606 -16.89 -15.74 23.02
C TRP A 606 -16.35 -15.07 24.29
N HIS A 607 -16.91 -15.40 25.46
CA HIS A 607 -16.48 -14.87 26.74
C HIS A 607 -15.29 -15.65 27.32
N ASP A 608 -14.40 -14.92 27.99
CA ASP A 608 -13.44 -15.49 28.93
C ASP A 608 -13.22 -14.44 30.03
N THR A 609 -12.97 -14.88 31.26
CA THR A 609 -12.66 -13.99 32.38
C THR A 609 -11.24 -13.44 32.30
N ASP A 610 -10.30 -14.17 31.68
CA ASP A 610 -8.95 -13.72 31.40
C ASP A 610 -8.97 -12.64 30.30
N PRO A 611 -8.48 -11.41 30.57
CA PRO A 611 -8.35 -10.36 29.55
C PRO A 611 -7.44 -10.73 28.38
N SER A 612 -6.62 -11.78 28.51
CA SER A 612 -5.72 -12.29 27.47
C SER A 612 -6.38 -13.32 26.56
N LYS A 613 -7.64 -13.70 26.84
CA LYS A 613 -8.43 -14.67 26.07
C LYS A 613 -9.79 -14.08 25.68
N GLY A 614 -10.65 -14.89 25.06
CA GLY A 614 -11.99 -14.52 24.61
C GLY A 614 -12.00 -13.74 23.29
N ALA A 615 -13.14 -13.81 22.62
CA ALA A 615 -13.41 -13.19 21.33
C ALA A 615 -14.07 -11.81 21.45
N ILE A 616 -14.65 -11.47 22.61
CA ILE A 616 -15.28 -10.18 22.90
C ILE A 616 -14.81 -9.57 24.23
N LYS A 617 -14.54 -8.26 24.24
CA LYS A 617 -14.21 -7.48 25.45
C LYS A 617 -14.85 -6.08 25.43
N ILE A 618 -14.98 -5.46 26.60
CA ILE A 618 -15.36 -4.06 26.73
C ILE A 618 -14.11 -3.23 27.04
N VAL A 619 -13.96 -2.09 26.38
CA VAL A 619 -12.87 -1.14 26.68
C VAL A 619 -13.47 0.21 27.05
N MET A 620 -13.37 0.53 28.34
CA MET A 620 -13.87 1.76 28.91
C MET A 620 -13.02 2.27 30.07
N THR A 621 -13.22 3.53 30.42
CA THR A 621 -12.65 4.14 31.62
C THR A 621 -13.45 3.74 32.86
N GLY A 622 -12.77 3.59 33.99
CA GLY A 622 -13.45 3.40 35.26
C GLY A 622 -12.60 3.69 36.48
N SER A 623 -13.25 3.70 37.64
CA SER A 623 -12.70 3.95 38.96
C SER A 623 -13.16 2.90 39.98
N ALA A 624 -12.50 2.86 41.13
CA ALA A 624 -12.87 1.96 42.23
C ALA A 624 -14.26 2.28 42.84
N SER A 625 -14.85 3.44 42.52
CA SER A 625 -16.18 3.85 43.00
C SER A 625 -17.30 3.50 42.02
N ASP A 626 -16.98 2.92 40.86
CA ASP A 626 -17.99 2.49 39.88
C ASP A 626 -18.81 1.30 40.38
N ARG A 627 -20.04 1.16 39.85
CA ARG A 627 -20.97 0.07 40.20
C ARG A 627 -20.34 -1.31 39.97
N GLU A 628 -20.79 -2.30 40.74
CA GLU A 628 -20.27 -3.68 40.73
C GLU A 628 -20.24 -4.28 39.32
N LEU A 629 -21.30 -4.08 38.52
CA LEU A 629 -21.39 -4.60 37.14
C LEU A 629 -20.27 -4.08 36.21
N LEU A 630 -19.69 -2.91 36.48
CA LEU A 630 -18.64 -2.32 35.65
C LEU A 630 -17.25 -2.88 36.02
N GLN A 631 -17.05 -3.31 37.26
CA GLN A 631 -15.75 -3.67 37.81
C GLN A 631 -15.01 -4.76 37.00
N PRO A 632 -15.65 -5.84 36.50
CA PRO A 632 -14.98 -6.86 35.69
C PRO A 632 -14.34 -6.35 34.39
N HIS A 633 -14.78 -5.17 33.92
CA HIS A 633 -14.38 -4.58 32.65
C HIS A 633 -13.47 -3.35 32.83
N ILE A 634 -13.14 -2.98 34.07
CA ILE A 634 -12.23 -1.88 34.37
C ILE A 634 -10.80 -2.42 34.46
N TYR A 635 -10.03 -2.17 33.42
CA TYR A 635 -8.66 -2.68 33.30
C TYR A 635 -7.60 -1.62 33.62
N ASN A 636 -6.48 -2.04 34.21
CA ASN A 636 -5.31 -1.17 34.40
C ASN A 636 -4.60 -0.83 33.07
N LYS A 637 -3.68 0.14 33.09
CA LYS A 637 -2.98 0.63 31.89
C LYS A 637 -2.25 -0.47 31.11
N GLN A 638 -1.61 -1.42 31.79
CA GLN A 638 -0.87 -2.52 31.15
C GLN A 638 -1.81 -3.50 30.43
N THR A 639 -2.92 -3.87 31.07
CA THR A 639 -3.93 -4.75 30.48
C THR A 639 -4.59 -4.09 29.27
N ARG A 640 -4.91 -2.78 29.33
CA ARG A 640 -5.44 -2.04 28.17
C ARG A 640 -4.47 -2.04 26.98
N LYS A 641 -3.18 -1.84 27.22
CA LYS A 641 -2.14 -1.95 26.16
C LYS A 641 -2.09 -3.37 25.54
N ARG A 642 -2.26 -4.42 26.36
CA ARG A 642 -2.34 -5.80 25.83
C ARG A 642 -3.58 -5.99 24.97
N LEU A 643 -4.76 -5.52 25.41
CA LEU A 643 -5.99 -5.58 24.62
C LEU A 643 -5.86 -4.83 23.29
N GLU A 644 -5.21 -3.66 23.28
CA GLU A 644 -4.89 -2.95 22.05
C GLU A 644 -4.02 -3.79 21.10
N LYS A 645 -2.96 -4.44 21.60
CA LYS A 645 -2.10 -5.31 20.78
C LYS A 645 -2.88 -6.51 20.23
N ARG A 646 -3.68 -7.17 21.07
CA ARG A 646 -4.56 -8.28 20.67
C ARG A 646 -5.54 -7.85 19.59
N PHE A 647 -6.20 -6.72 19.77
CA PHE A 647 -7.19 -6.26 18.80
C PHE A 647 -6.53 -5.83 17.48
N LYS A 648 -5.31 -5.29 17.48
CA LYS A 648 -4.56 -4.99 16.24
C LYS A 648 -4.10 -6.23 15.47
N ASP A 649 -3.87 -7.36 16.14
CA ASP A 649 -3.42 -8.59 15.50
C ASP A 649 -4.60 -9.35 14.85
N ASN A 650 -4.61 -9.46 13.52
CA ASN A 650 -5.68 -10.13 12.78
C ASN A 650 -5.86 -11.61 13.18
N ASN A 651 -4.80 -12.26 13.63
CA ASN A 651 -4.79 -13.69 13.98
C ASN A 651 -5.17 -13.94 15.45
N ASP A 652 -5.30 -12.89 16.27
CA ASP A 652 -5.76 -13.04 17.66
C ASP A 652 -7.28 -13.37 17.70
N PRO A 653 -7.71 -14.25 18.63
CA PRO A 653 -9.13 -14.57 18.82
C PRO A 653 -10.04 -13.39 19.14
N LEU A 654 -9.51 -12.27 19.66
CA LEU A 654 -10.30 -11.06 19.98
C LEU A 654 -10.77 -10.38 18.69
N LYS A 655 -12.04 -10.57 18.33
CA LYS A 655 -12.65 -10.07 17.09
C LYS A 655 -13.65 -8.93 17.32
N LEU A 656 -14.24 -8.82 18.51
CA LEU A 656 -15.23 -7.79 18.86
C LEU A 656 -14.82 -6.97 20.09
N VAL A 657 -14.99 -5.65 20.01
CA VAL A 657 -14.82 -4.77 21.18
C VAL A 657 -15.96 -3.77 21.30
N ILE A 658 -16.53 -3.66 22.51
CA ILE A 658 -17.52 -2.65 22.87
C ILE A 658 -16.82 -1.46 23.52
N VAL A 659 -17.12 -0.25 23.06
CA VAL A 659 -16.57 1.01 23.57
C VAL A 659 -17.67 2.05 23.76
N ARG A 660 -17.42 3.02 24.63
CA ARG A 660 -18.27 4.22 24.78
C ARG A 660 -17.63 5.46 24.15
N ASP A 661 -16.43 5.82 24.60
CA ASP A 661 -15.63 6.92 24.01
C ASP A 661 -14.16 6.55 23.73
N MET A 662 -13.69 5.44 24.32
CA MET A 662 -12.33 4.97 24.10
C MET A 662 -12.18 4.46 22.67
N TRP A 663 -10.98 4.61 22.10
CA TRP A 663 -10.62 4.09 20.77
C TRP A 663 -11.38 4.68 19.58
N LEU A 664 -12.27 5.65 19.78
CA LEU A 664 -12.90 6.41 18.69
C LEU A 664 -11.92 7.41 18.03
N THR A 665 -10.87 7.78 18.76
CA THR A 665 -9.81 8.72 18.32
C THR A 665 -8.43 8.08 18.49
N GLY A 666 -7.50 8.36 17.58
CA GLY A 666 -6.10 7.88 17.64
C GLY A 666 -5.85 6.38 17.39
N PHE A 667 -6.84 5.52 17.63
CA PHE A 667 -6.70 4.07 17.52
C PHE A 667 -6.77 3.60 16.06
N ASP A 668 -5.77 2.84 15.61
CA ASP A 668 -5.63 2.40 14.22
C ASP A 668 -5.60 0.87 14.14
N VAL A 669 -6.58 0.28 13.46
CA VAL A 669 -6.76 -1.17 13.33
C VAL A 669 -7.16 -1.48 11.89
N PRO A 670 -6.18 -1.73 10.99
CA PRO A 670 -6.45 -1.93 9.56
C PRO A 670 -7.48 -3.03 9.26
N CYS A 671 -7.45 -4.13 10.03
CA CYS A 671 -8.38 -5.26 9.88
C CYS A 671 -9.79 -5.00 10.45
N CYS A 672 -10.07 -3.85 11.06
CA CYS A 672 -11.42 -3.50 11.51
C CYS A 672 -12.28 -3.16 10.29
N HIS A 673 -13.25 -4.01 9.96
CA HIS A 673 -14.10 -3.86 8.76
C HIS A 673 -15.50 -3.32 9.06
N THR A 674 -15.95 -3.36 10.32
CA THR A 674 -17.31 -2.92 10.69
C THR A 674 -17.33 -2.12 11.99
N MET A 675 -18.14 -1.07 11.99
CA MET A 675 -18.47 -0.29 13.17
C MET A 675 -19.99 -0.32 13.37
N TYR A 676 -20.43 -0.87 14.50
CA TYR A 676 -21.82 -0.82 14.93
C TYR A 676 -22.02 0.41 15.82
N ILE A 677 -23.01 1.24 15.49
CA ILE A 677 -23.29 2.48 16.20
C ILE A 677 -24.65 2.37 16.90
N ASP A 678 -24.60 2.42 18.22
CA ASP A 678 -25.75 2.48 19.12
C ASP A 678 -25.63 3.68 20.09
N LYS A 679 -25.23 4.81 19.52
CA LYS A 679 -24.98 6.07 20.24
C LYS A 679 -25.22 7.25 19.31
N PRO A 680 -25.96 8.29 19.73
CA PRO A 680 -26.11 9.49 18.92
C PRO A 680 -24.74 10.18 18.77
N MET A 681 -24.35 10.48 17.54
CA MET A 681 -23.07 11.11 17.22
C MET A 681 -23.24 12.09 16.05
N LYS A 682 -22.63 13.28 16.16
CA LYS A 682 -22.67 14.31 15.12
C LYS A 682 -21.31 14.94 14.83
N GLY A 683 -21.24 15.66 13.72
CA GLY A 683 -20.10 16.46 13.31
C GLY A 683 -18.78 15.69 13.25
N HIS A 684 -17.71 16.29 13.78
CA HIS A 684 -16.36 15.71 13.71
C HIS A 684 -16.22 14.41 14.51
N ASN A 685 -16.93 14.24 15.63
CA ASN A 685 -16.88 13.03 16.44
C ASN A 685 -17.42 11.82 15.66
N LEU A 686 -18.50 12.02 14.91
CA LEU A 686 -19.05 10.98 14.02
C LEU A 686 -18.01 10.61 12.95
N MET A 687 -17.44 11.59 12.25
CA MET A 687 -16.45 11.35 11.20
C MET A 687 -15.19 10.63 11.71
N GLN A 688 -14.72 10.99 12.91
CA GLN A 688 -13.56 10.34 13.53
C GLN A 688 -13.83 8.89 13.92
N ALA A 689 -15.06 8.57 14.34
CA ALA A 689 -15.47 7.22 14.67
C ALA A 689 -15.58 6.36 13.39
N ILE A 690 -16.35 6.78 12.38
CA ILE A 690 -16.54 5.99 11.16
C ILE A 690 -15.23 5.81 10.37
N ALA A 691 -14.30 6.77 10.44
CA ALA A 691 -12.98 6.63 9.82
C ALA A 691 -12.07 5.59 10.50
N ARG A 692 -12.53 4.85 11.52
CA ARG A 692 -11.79 3.69 12.03
C ARG A 692 -11.88 2.47 11.11
N VAL A 693 -12.91 2.41 10.27
CA VAL A 693 -13.11 1.30 9.32
C VAL A 693 -12.64 1.60 7.91
N ASN A 694 -12.08 2.78 7.63
CA ASN A 694 -11.64 3.18 6.28
C ASN A 694 -10.19 2.80 5.93
N ARG A 695 -9.52 2.01 6.78
CA ARG A 695 -8.12 1.64 6.58
C ARG A 695 -7.97 0.53 5.55
N VAL A 696 -7.00 0.69 4.66
CA VAL A 696 -6.59 -0.30 3.66
C VAL A 696 -5.99 -1.51 4.36
N PHE A 697 -6.50 -2.70 4.05
CA PHE A 697 -6.01 -3.95 4.59
C PHE A 697 -6.34 -5.11 3.64
N LYS A 698 -5.32 -5.71 3.03
CA LYS A 698 -5.46 -6.83 2.09
C LYS A 698 -6.56 -6.54 1.05
N ASN A 699 -7.49 -7.47 0.87
CA ASN A 699 -8.60 -7.38 -0.09
C ASN A 699 -9.86 -6.73 0.49
N LYS A 700 -9.77 -6.00 1.61
CA LYS A 700 -10.92 -5.31 2.21
C LYS A 700 -11.46 -4.27 1.23
N PRO A 701 -12.72 -4.42 0.75
CA PRO A 701 -13.24 -3.55 -0.30
C PRO A 701 -13.81 -2.23 0.22
N GLY A 702 -14.12 -2.17 1.52
CA GLY A 702 -14.68 -1.00 2.18
C GLY A 702 -14.86 -1.24 3.68
N GLY A 703 -15.02 -0.16 4.43
CA GLY A 703 -15.52 -0.20 5.81
C GLY A 703 -17.05 -0.15 5.83
N LEU A 704 -17.70 -0.85 6.76
CA LEU A 704 -19.15 -0.80 6.93
C LEU A 704 -19.50 -0.12 8.25
N VAL A 705 -20.42 0.84 8.20
CA VAL A 705 -21.03 1.49 9.36
C VAL A 705 -22.47 1.01 9.45
N VAL A 706 -22.80 0.32 10.54
CA VAL A 706 -24.13 -0.21 10.82
C VAL A 706 -24.79 0.62 11.89
N ASP A 707 -25.97 1.14 11.60
CA ASP A 707 -26.66 2.11 12.44
C ASP A 707 -27.92 1.53 13.09
N TYR A 708 -27.92 1.49 14.43
CA TYR A 708 -29.02 1.02 15.27
C TYR A 708 -29.81 2.15 15.95
N ILE A 709 -29.38 3.40 15.79
CA ILE A 709 -29.96 4.54 16.53
C ILE A 709 -30.53 5.63 15.63
N GLY A 710 -29.99 5.80 14.41
CA GLY A 710 -30.51 6.68 13.38
C GLY A 710 -29.67 7.94 13.16
N ILE A 711 -28.38 7.76 12.83
CA ILE A 711 -27.42 8.85 12.55
C ILE A 711 -27.37 9.27 11.08
N ALA A 712 -28.35 8.86 10.25
CA ALA A 712 -28.32 9.07 8.80
C ALA A 712 -28.29 10.57 8.44
N ASN A 713 -29.08 11.39 9.14
CA ASN A 713 -29.18 12.82 8.89
C ASN A 713 -27.89 13.54 9.29
N GLU A 714 -27.32 13.19 10.44
CA GLU A 714 -26.07 13.73 10.99
C GLU A 714 -24.89 13.33 10.12
N LEU A 715 -24.88 12.10 9.61
CA LEU A 715 -23.91 11.67 8.61
C LEU A 715 -24.04 12.54 7.38
N LYS A 716 -25.23 12.68 6.80
CA LYS A 716 -25.45 13.53 5.61
C LYS A 716 -25.02 14.99 5.83
N GLN A 717 -25.30 15.57 7.00
CA GLN A 717 -24.87 16.92 7.35
C GLN A 717 -23.34 17.03 7.52
N ALA A 718 -22.71 16.04 8.18
CA ALA A 718 -21.27 15.97 8.31
C ALA A 718 -20.61 15.90 6.92
N LEU A 719 -21.15 15.08 6.00
CA LEU A 719 -20.66 14.97 4.62
C LEU A 719 -20.86 16.27 3.82
N LYS A 720 -21.98 16.97 4.01
CA LYS A 720 -22.21 18.29 3.38
C LYS A 720 -21.12 19.30 3.77
N THR A 721 -20.62 19.23 5.00
CA THR A 721 -19.52 20.10 5.45
C THR A 721 -18.22 19.82 4.68
N TYR A 722 -18.00 18.58 4.23
CA TYR A 722 -16.86 18.21 3.38
C TYR A 722 -17.00 18.81 1.98
N THR A 723 -18.17 18.68 1.36
CA THR A 723 -18.42 19.25 0.03
C THR A 723 -18.35 20.78 0.05
N ASP A 724 -18.92 21.41 1.09
CA ASP A 724 -18.92 22.88 1.24
C ASP A 724 -17.51 23.44 1.51
N ALA A 725 -16.62 22.63 2.12
CA ALA A 725 -15.20 22.95 2.32
C ALA A 725 -14.34 22.74 1.06
N ARG A 726 -14.96 22.60 -0.13
CA ARG A 726 -14.34 22.29 -1.44
C ARG A 726 -13.83 20.85 -1.59
N GLY A 727 -14.22 19.93 -0.70
CA GLY A 727 -13.98 18.50 -0.90
C GLY A 727 -14.81 17.94 -2.06
N ARG A 728 -14.29 16.94 -2.77
CA ARG A 728 -14.96 16.23 -3.86
C ARG A 728 -15.57 14.92 -3.33
N GLY A 729 -16.61 14.41 -4.02
CA GLY A 729 -17.15 13.07 -3.82
C GLY A 729 -18.22 12.91 -2.73
N GLU A 730 -18.86 11.73 -2.72
CA GLU A 730 -19.76 11.26 -1.65
C GLU A 730 -18.96 10.36 -0.69
N PRO A 731 -18.60 10.82 0.52
CA PRO A 731 -17.65 10.09 1.38
C PRO A 731 -18.19 8.81 2.00
N THR A 732 -19.50 8.57 1.88
CA THR A 732 -20.14 7.29 2.22
C THR A 732 -21.08 6.87 1.12
N LEU A 733 -20.99 5.61 0.69
CA LEU A 733 -21.90 5.00 -0.27
C LEU A 733 -22.99 4.23 0.48
N ARG A 734 -24.20 4.21 -0.06
CA ARG A 734 -25.25 3.37 0.50
C ARG A 734 -24.98 1.90 0.21
N ALA A 735 -25.27 1.01 1.16
CA ALA A 735 -25.16 -0.43 0.91
C ALA A 735 -26.02 -0.87 -0.30
N GLU A 736 -27.15 -0.20 -0.54
CA GLU A 736 -28.04 -0.43 -1.69
C GLU A 736 -27.41 -0.06 -3.05
N GLU A 737 -26.41 0.83 -3.08
CA GLU A 737 -25.65 1.11 -4.30
C GLU A 737 -24.72 -0.06 -4.64
N ALA A 738 -24.05 -0.63 -3.63
CA ALA A 738 -23.29 -1.86 -3.81
C ALA A 738 -24.20 -3.02 -4.23
N PHE A 739 -25.44 -3.09 -3.71
CA PHE A 739 -26.44 -4.05 -4.16
C PHE A 739 -26.86 -3.84 -5.62
N SER A 740 -26.99 -2.60 -6.08
CA SER A 740 -27.27 -2.30 -7.50
C SER A 740 -26.16 -2.79 -8.41
N VAL A 741 -24.89 -2.59 -8.01
CA VAL A 741 -23.72 -3.14 -8.72
C VAL A 741 -23.73 -4.67 -8.67
N LEU A 742 -24.10 -5.27 -7.54
CA LEU A 742 -24.24 -6.72 -7.42
C LEU A 742 -25.25 -7.24 -8.45
N LEU A 743 -26.45 -6.68 -8.53
CA LEU A 743 -27.48 -7.07 -9.49
C LEU A 743 -27.01 -6.92 -10.94
N GLU A 744 -26.37 -5.79 -11.29
CA GLU A 744 -25.82 -5.58 -12.64
C GLU A 744 -24.81 -6.69 -13.02
N LYS A 745 -23.93 -7.09 -12.09
CA LYS A 745 -22.94 -8.14 -12.38
C LYS A 745 -23.56 -9.54 -12.33
N MET A 746 -24.58 -9.76 -11.51
CA MET A 746 -25.39 -10.99 -11.55
C MET A 746 -26.06 -11.14 -12.92
N ASP A 747 -26.67 -10.08 -13.46
CA ASP A 747 -27.27 -10.07 -14.81
C ASP A 747 -26.24 -10.42 -15.90
N VAL A 748 -25.00 -9.93 -15.79
CA VAL A 748 -23.91 -10.30 -16.70
C VAL A 748 -23.63 -11.80 -16.62
N VAL A 749 -23.55 -12.38 -15.43
CA VAL A 749 -23.32 -13.83 -15.24
C VAL A 749 -24.52 -14.64 -15.73
N HIS A 750 -25.75 -14.21 -15.44
CA HIS A 750 -26.97 -14.83 -15.97
C HIS A 750 -26.97 -14.83 -17.51
N GLY A 751 -26.52 -13.73 -18.12
CA GLY A 751 -26.33 -13.63 -19.58
C GLY A 751 -25.29 -14.61 -20.12
N LEU A 752 -24.21 -14.89 -19.38
CA LEU A 752 -23.22 -15.92 -19.74
C LEU A 752 -23.82 -17.34 -19.65
N PHE A 753 -24.72 -17.59 -18.70
CA PHE A 753 -25.42 -18.88 -18.58
C PHE A 753 -26.64 -19.03 -19.51
N HIS A 754 -26.94 -18.06 -20.37
CA HIS A 754 -28.05 -18.18 -21.30
C HIS A 754 -27.91 -19.46 -22.16
N GLY A 755 -28.92 -20.35 -22.09
CA GLY A 755 -28.93 -21.64 -22.77
C GLY A 755 -28.39 -22.82 -21.96
N PHE A 756 -27.97 -22.60 -20.71
CA PHE A 756 -27.57 -23.65 -19.76
C PHE A 756 -28.41 -23.56 -18.49
N ASP A 757 -29.17 -24.61 -18.18
CA ASP A 757 -29.99 -24.66 -16.98
C ASP A 757 -29.15 -25.11 -15.78
N TYR A 758 -29.05 -24.23 -14.79
CA TYR A 758 -28.40 -24.49 -13.52
C TYR A 758 -29.35 -24.33 -12.33
N SER A 759 -30.67 -24.29 -12.55
CA SER A 759 -31.67 -24.05 -11.50
C SER A 759 -31.60 -25.02 -10.31
N GLU A 760 -31.10 -26.24 -10.53
CA GLU A 760 -30.87 -27.25 -9.48
C GLU A 760 -29.54 -27.06 -8.71
N PHE A 761 -28.87 -25.91 -8.81
CA PHE A 761 -27.55 -25.68 -8.19
C PHE A 761 -27.53 -25.85 -6.67
N VAL A 762 -28.66 -25.65 -5.98
CA VAL A 762 -28.75 -25.81 -4.52
C VAL A 762 -28.62 -27.28 -4.11
N ASP A 763 -29.30 -28.18 -4.81
CA ASP A 763 -29.36 -29.61 -4.46
C ASP A 763 -28.31 -30.45 -5.22
N GLN A 764 -27.85 -29.96 -6.38
CA GLN A 764 -26.99 -30.70 -7.29
C GLN A 764 -25.72 -29.92 -7.69
N ALA A 765 -25.26 -28.99 -6.84
CA ALA A 765 -24.05 -28.19 -7.07
C ALA A 765 -22.90 -29.03 -7.66
N TYR A 766 -22.56 -30.13 -7.00
CA TYR A 766 -21.45 -31.01 -7.39
C TYR A 766 -21.59 -31.61 -8.80
N LYS A 767 -22.80 -31.94 -9.25
CA LYS A 767 -23.06 -32.44 -10.60
C LYS A 767 -22.98 -31.35 -11.65
N LEU A 768 -23.36 -30.12 -11.28
CA LEU A 768 -23.44 -28.98 -12.19
C LEU A 768 -22.12 -28.23 -12.36
N LEU A 769 -21.17 -28.33 -11.41
CA LEU A 769 -19.89 -27.62 -11.48
C LEU A 769 -19.12 -27.84 -12.78
N VAL A 770 -18.95 -29.09 -13.21
CA VAL A 770 -18.17 -29.46 -14.40
C VAL A 770 -18.91 -29.10 -15.70
N PRO A 771 -20.20 -29.47 -15.88
CA PRO A 771 -20.99 -29.02 -17.03
C PRO A 771 -21.07 -27.49 -17.15
N ALA A 772 -21.26 -26.77 -16.04
CA ALA A 772 -21.34 -25.31 -16.03
C ALA A 772 -20.00 -24.66 -16.41
N SER A 773 -18.88 -25.18 -15.88
CA SER A 773 -17.54 -24.74 -16.27
C SER A 773 -17.29 -24.96 -17.77
N ASN A 774 -17.69 -26.11 -18.30
CA ASN A 774 -17.58 -26.44 -19.72
C ASN A 774 -18.44 -25.52 -20.61
N HIS A 775 -19.63 -25.13 -20.16
CA HIS A 775 -20.47 -24.15 -20.84
C HIS A 775 -19.76 -22.80 -20.93
N ILE A 776 -19.28 -22.26 -19.81
CA ILE A 776 -18.58 -20.97 -19.77
C ILE A 776 -17.33 -20.97 -20.67
N LEU A 777 -16.54 -22.04 -20.65
CA LEU A 777 -15.35 -22.19 -21.50
C LEU A 777 -15.68 -22.33 -23.00
N GLY A 778 -16.93 -22.64 -23.35
CA GLY A 778 -17.39 -22.70 -24.74
C GLY A 778 -17.85 -21.36 -25.32
N LEU A 779 -17.94 -20.31 -24.50
CA LEU A 779 -18.36 -18.98 -24.93
C LEU A 779 -17.16 -18.16 -25.41
N ASP A 780 -17.45 -17.20 -26.29
CA ASP A 780 -16.43 -16.25 -26.75
C ASP A 780 -15.96 -15.33 -25.59
N ASP A 781 -14.65 -15.33 -25.35
CA ASP A 781 -13.99 -14.76 -24.17
C ASP A 781 -14.67 -15.12 -22.82
N GLY A 782 -15.34 -16.28 -22.78
CA GLY A 782 -16.22 -16.66 -21.66
C GLY A 782 -15.49 -16.77 -20.32
N LYS A 783 -14.28 -17.32 -20.35
CA LYS A 783 -13.41 -17.48 -19.17
C LYS A 783 -13.10 -16.14 -18.52
N LYS A 784 -12.55 -15.17 -19.26
CA LYS A 784 -12.15 -13.86 -18.73
C LYS A 784 -13.37 -13.10 -18.19
N ARG A 785 -14.41 -12.98 -19.01
CA ARG A 785 -15.67 -12.30 -18.67
C ARG A 785 -16.31 -12.87 -17.41
N PHE A 786 -16.37 -14.20 -17.27
CA PHE A 786 -16.93 -14.84 -16.09
C PHE A 786 -16.08 -14.59 -14.83
N LEU A 787 -14.77 -14.78 -14.92
CA LEU A 787 -13.86 -14.61 -13.78
C LEU A 787 -13.87 -13.18 -13.23
N ASP A 788 -13.95 -12.19 -14.12
CA ASP A 788 -14.04 -10.76 -13.80
C ASP A 788 -15.40 -10.40 -13.20
N ALA A 789 -16.50 -10.87 -13.80
CA ALA A 789 -17.85 -10.64 -13.27
C ALA A 789 -18.02 -11.25 -11.87
N VAL A 790 -17.56 -12.49 -11.65
CA VAL A 790 -17.62 -13.14 -10.32
C VAL A 790 -16.71 -12.43 -9.30
N LEU A 791 -15.58 -11.87 -9.73
CA LEU A 791 -14.75 -11.04 -8.84
C LEU A 791 -15.49 -9.79 -8.39
N ALA A 792 -16.15 -9.10 -9.33
CA ALA A 792 -16.95 -7.92 -9.04
C ALA A 792 -18.17 -8.25 -8.16
N ILE A 793 -18.85 -9.38 -8.41
CA ILE A 793 -19.94 -9.92 -7.56
C ILE A 793 -19.46 -10.11 -6.14
N ASN A 794 -18.34 -10.82 -5.92
CA ASN A 794 -17.84 -11.09 -4.57
C ASN A 794 -17.45 -9.79 -3.84
N LYS A 795 -16.88 -8.83 -4.57
CA LYS A 795 -16.57 -7.50 -4.02
C LYS A 795 -17.84 -6.77 -3.59
N ALA A 796 -18.84 -6.70 -4.45
CA ALA A 796 -20.12 -6.03 -4.17
C ALA A 796 -20.89 -6.73 -3.04
N TYR A 797 -21.01 -8.06 -3.08
CA TYR A 797 -21.67 -8.86 -2.06
C TYR A 797 -21.02 -8.71 -0.69
N SER A 798 -19.71 -8.59 -0.60
CA SER A 798 -19.04 -8.37 0.69
C SER A 798 -19.38 -7.00 1.34
N LEU A 799 -19.93 -6.07 0.57
CA LEU A 799 -20.34 -4.74 1.01
C LEU A 799 -21.84 -4.67 1.32
N CYS A 800 -22.67 -5.44 0.62
CA CYS A 800 -24.13 -5.42 0.76
C CYS A 800 -24.78 -6.74 1.19
N GLY A 801 -24.01 -7.81 1.40
CA GLY A 801 -24.51 -9.18 1.63
C GLY A 801 -25.29 -9.36 2.92
N THR A 802 -25.28 -8.35 3.78
CA THR A 802 -26.04 -8.25 5.03
C THR A 802 -27.47 -7.73 4.81
N LEU A 803 -27.74 -7.08 3.67
CA LEU A 803 -29.09 -6.70 3.23
C LEU A 803 -29.95 -7.95 3.00
N ASP A 804 -31.23 -7.88 3.33
CA ASP A 804 -32.12 -9.05 3.28
C ASP A 804 -32.33 -9.52 1.83
N GLU A 805 -32.41 -8.60 0.88
CA GLU A 805 -32.50 -8.85 -0.56
C GLU A 805 -31.22 -9.50 -1.12
N ALA A 806 -30.05 -9.12 -0.59
CA ALA A 806 -28.78 -9.69 -1.01
C ALA A 806 -28.59 -11.13 -0.49
N LYS A 807 -29.15 -11.47 0.68
CA LYS A 807 -29.06 -12.83 1.26
C LYS A 807 -29.65 -13.89 0.36
N GLU A 808 -30.70 -13.57 -0.39
CA GLU A 808 -31.33 -14.49 -1.34
C GLU A 808 -30.36 -14.94 -2.45
N LEU A 809 -29.41 -14.08 -2.82
CA LEU A 809 -28.39 -14.35 -3.85
C LEU A 809 -27.20 -15.15 -3.31
N ARG A 810 -27.07 -15.35 -1.99
CA ARG A 810 -25.88 -15.95 -1.34
C ARG A 810 -25.53 -17.32 -1.92
N ALA A 811 -26.52 -18.19 -2.05
CA ALA A 811 -26.31 -19.56 -2.53
C ALA A 811 -25.83 -19.57 -3.99
N GLU A 812 -26.41 -18.71 -4.83
CA GLU A 812 -26.06 -18.59 -6.24
C GLU A 812 -24.64 -18.01 -6.43
N ILE A 813 -24.29 -16.98 -5.67
CA ILE A 813 -22.94 -16.37 -5.65
C ILE A 813 -21.88 -17.40 -5.20
N ALA A 814 -22.20 -18.20 -4.18
CA ALA A 814 -21.33 -19.29 -3.72
C ALA A 814 -21.11 -20.33 -4.82
N PHE A 815 -22.16 -20.68 -5.57
CA PHE A 815 -22.06 -21.58 -6.72
C PHE A 815 -21.19 -20.99 -7.85
N PHE A 816 -21.39 -19.72 -8.22
CA PHE A 816 -20.53 -19.06 -9.21
C PHE A 816 -19.06 -18.96 -8.76
N SER A 817 -18.82 -18.71 -7.48
CA SER A 817 -17.47 -18.73 -6.90
C SER A 817 -16.85 -20.12 -6.95
N ALA A 818 -17.64 -21.18 -6.74
CA ALA A 818 -17.18 -22.56 -6.89
C ALA A 818 -16.85 -22.91 -8.36
N ILE A 819 -17.62 -22.43 -9.34
CA ILE A 819 -17.30 -22.56 -10.77
C ILE A 819 -16.00 -21.81 -11.10
N LYS A 820 -15.85 -20.58 -10.61
CA LYS A 820 -14.60 -19.81 -10.74
C LYS A 820 -13.40 -20.58 -10.17
N ALA A 821 -13.56 -21.18 -9.00
CA ALA A 821 -12.53 -22.01 -8.38
C ALA A 821 -12.25 -23.28 -9.19
N ALA A 822 -13.27 -23.94 -9.74
CA ALA A 822 -13.13 -25.12 -10.58
C ALA A 822 -12.37 -24.79 -11.88
N ILE A 823 -12.81 -23.76 -12.62
CA ILE A 823 -12.10 -23.25 -13.81
C ILE A 823 -10.65 -22.92 -13.45
N SER A 824 -10.41 -22.21 -12.33
CA SER A 824 -9.06 -21.87 -11.88
C SER A 824 -8.23 -23.11 -11.54
N LYS A 825 -8.79 -24.13 -10.88
CA LYS A 825 -8.06 -25.35 -10.48
C LYS A 825 -7.71 -26.24 -11.69
N PHE A 826 -8.57 -26.29 -12.70
CA PHE A 826 -8.29 -26.99 -13.96
C PHE A 826 -7.30 -26.23 -14.86
N THR A 827 -7.19 -24.92 -14.70
CA THR A 827 -6.35 -24.04 -15.55
C THR A 827 -5.01 -23.65 -14.90
N TYR A 828 -4.88 -23.75 -13.58
CA TYR A 828 -3.67 -23.38 -12.84
C TYR A 828 -3.19 -24.57 -12.00
N VAL A 829 -2.10 -25.22 -12.44
CA VAL A 829 -1.35 -26.18 -11.63
C VAL A 829 0.08 -25.63 -11.49
N ASP A 830 0.29 -24.66 -10.60
CA ASP A 830 1.67 -24.21 -10.30
C ASP A 830 1.98 -24.12 -8.80
N LYS A 831 3.23 -24.49 -8.51
CA LYS A 831 3.82 -24.92 -7.23
C LYS A 831 4.10 -23.80 -6.20
N LYS A 832 3.52 -22.61 -6.33
CA LYS A 832 3.87 -21.46 -5.45
C LYS A 832 2.75 -20.50 -5.04
N ARG A 833 1.49 -20.74 -5.42
CA ARG A 833 0.37 -20.17 -4.65
C ARG A 833 0.15 -21.08 -3.47
N THR A 834 0.30 -20.56 -2.25
CA THR A 834 0.10 -21.30 -1.01
C THR A 834 -1.23 -22.01 -1.10
N GLN A 835 -1.18 -23.34 -1.08
CA GLN A 835 -2.32 -24.24 -1.03
C GLN A 835 -3.37 -23.79 0.01
N GLU A 836 -2.95 -23.03 1.03
CA GLU A 836 -3.78 -22.45 2.09
C GLU A 836 -4.79 -21.38 1.65
N GLU A 837 -4.46 -20.46 0.72
CA GLU A 837 -5.39 -19.38 0.32
C GLU A 837 -6.54 -19.92 -0.55
N MET A 838 -6.24 -20.85 -1.47
CA MET A 838 -7.24 -21.51 -2.31
C MET A 838 -8.07 -22.51 -1.51
N ASN A 839 -7.45 -23.28 -0.60
CA ASN A 839 -8.20 -24.23 0.23
C ASN A 839 -9.11 -23.50 1.23
N SER A 840 -8.73 -22.33 1.76
CA SER A 840 -9.58 -21.58 2.70
C SER A 840 -10.88 -21.09 2.04
N ALA A 841 -10.79 -20.52 0.83
CA ALA A 841 -11.96 -20.03 0.10
C ALA A 841 -12.89 -21.18 -0.31
N LEU A 842 -12.33 -22.29 -0.82
CA LEU A 842 -13.10 -23.46 -1.23
C LEU A 842 -13.71 -24.21 -0.04
N LYS A 843 -13.00 -24.25 1.11
CA LYS A 843 -13.48 -24.84 2.36
C LYS A 843 -14.58 -24.00 2.99
N GLN A 844 -14.48 -22.67 3.01
CA GLN A 844 -15.57 -21.79 3.47
C GLN A 844 -16.80 -21.81 2.54
N ILE A 845 -16.61 -21.99 1.23
CA ILE A 845 -17.73 -22.11 0.27
C ILE A 845 -18.42 -23.47 0.39
N LEU A 846 -17.65 -24.56 0.55
CA LEU A 846 -18.19 -25.92 0.72
C LEU A 846 -18.78 -26.17 2.11
N ASP A 847 -18.22 -25.59 3.17
CA ASP A 847 -18.76 -25.75 4.54
C ASP A 847 -20.13 -25.06 4.70
N ASN A 848 -20.44 -24.08 3.85
CA ASN A 848 -21.72 -23.35 3.85
C ASN A 848 -22.78 -23.94 2.89
N ALA A 849 -22.38 -24.78 1.94
CA ALA A 849 -23.30 -25.56 1.12
C ALA A 849 -23.54 -26.90 1.84
N VAL A 850 -24.60 -26.96 2.64
CA VAL A 850 -25.01 -28.17 3.35
C VAL A 850 -25.07 -29.35 2.38
N ILE A 851 -24.09 -30.25 2.47
CA ILE A 851 -24.22 -31.71 2.51
C ILE A 851 -22.89 -32.28 3.03
N ALA A 852 -22.98 -33.02 4.13
CA ALA A 852 -21.93 -33.87 4.64
C ALA A 852 -21.65 -34.99 3.61
N GLU A 853 -20.49 -34.96 2.95
CA GLU A 853 -19.67 -36.11 2.59
C GLU A 853 -18.44 -35.66 1.78
N GLY A 854 -17.33 -35.41 2.47
CA GLY A 854 -15.97 -35.45 1.92
C GLY A 854 -15.60 -34.38 0.87
N VAL A 855 -14.36 -33.88 0.97
CA VAL A 855 -13.76 -33.07 -0.10
C VAL A 855 -13.46 -34.01 -1.28
N VAL A 856 -14.38 -34.12 -2.23
CA VAL A 856 -14.15 -34.87 -3.49
C VAL A 856 -13.24 -34.04 -4.40
N ASP A 857 -12.21 -34.67 -4.96
CA ASP A 857 -11.27 -33.97 -5.86
C ASP A 857 -11.99 -33.61 -7.18
N VAL A 858 -11.92 -32.34 -7.59
CA VAL A 858 -12.56 -31.83 -8.82
C VAL A 858 -12.12 -32.64 -10.06
N PHE A 859 -10.91 -33.19 -10.08
CA PHE A 859 -10.46 -34.11 -11.13
C PHE A 859 -11.26 -35.43 -11.17
N GLN A 860 -11.59 -36.01 -10.02
CA GLN A 860 -12.44 -37.22 -9.94
C GLN A 860 -13.86 -36.93 -10.44
N LEU A 861 -14.40 -35.73 -10.20
CA LEU A 861 -15.71 -35.31 -10.73
C LEU A 861 -15.72 -35.19 -12.25
N ALA A 862 -14.56 -34.91 -12.85
CA ALA A 862 -14.37 -34.91 -14.29
C ALA A 862 -14.04 -36.30 -14.86
N GLY A 863 -14.00 -37.34 -14.03
CA GLY A 863 -13.69 -38.72 -14.42
C GLY A 863 -12.19 -39.04 -14.53
N LEU A 864 -11.31 -38.22 -13.92
CA LEU A 864 -9.85 -38.36 -14.01
C LEU A 864 -9.25 -38.79 -12.66
N GLU A 865 -8.30 -39.73 -12.68
CA GLU A 865 -7.46 -40.00 -11.52
C GLU A 865 -6.51 -38.82 -11.25
N LYS A 866 -6.12 -38.63 -9.97
CA LYS A 866 -5.30 -37.50 -9.54
C LYS A 866 -3.93 -37.59 -10.22
N PRO A 867 -3.50 -36.59 -11.01
CA PRO A 867 -2.28 -36.72 -11.79
C PRO A 867 -1.05 -36.66 -10.89
N ASP A 868 -0.20 -37.68 -10.97
CA ASP A 868 1.16 -37.61 -10.45
C ASP A 868 2.00 -36.72 -11.39
N ILE A 869 2.96 -35.99 -10.81
CA ILE A 869 3.62 -34.86 -11.47
C ILE A 869 4.49 -35.34 -12.64
N GLY A 870 3.87 -35.35 -13.80
CA GLY A 870 4.45 -35.58 -15.11
C GLY A 870 3.92 -36.86 -15.72
N LEU A 871 2.89 -36.78 -16.57
CA LEU A 871 2.64 -37.73 -17.67
C LEU A 871 1.55 -37.16 -18.59
N LEU A 872 1.92 -36.85 -19.83
CA LEU A 872 1.02 -36.93 -20.99
C LEU A 872 0.89 -38.41 -21.40
N SER A 873 0.65 -39.34 -20.46
CA SER A 873 0.65 -40.77 -20.76
C SER A 873 -0.42 -41.10 -21.81
N ASP A 874 -0.18 -42.16 -22.59
CA ASP A 874 -1.19 -42.63 -23.55
C ASP A 874 -2.53 -42.94 -22.85
N GLU A 875 -2.48 -43.43 -21.61
CA GLU A 875 -3.65 -43.68 -20.76
C GLU A 875 -4.41 -42.38 -20.41
N PHE A 876 -3.69 -41.35 -19.91
CA PHE A 876 -4.30 -40.07 -19.58
C PHE A 876 -4.85 -39.33 -20.81
N LEU A 877 -4.14 -39.36 -21.95
CA LEU A 877 -4.61 -38.76 -23.19
C LEU A 877 -5.88 -39.45 -23.70
N GLU A 878 -6.01 -40.76 -23.48
CA GLU A 878 -7.23 -41.50 -23.82
C GLU A 878 -8.38 -41.16 -22.87
N ASP A 879 -8.11 -41.01 -21.58
CA ASP A 879 -9.12 -40.55 -20.60
C ASP A 879 -9.64 -39.15 -20.98
N VAL A 880 -8.74 -38.22 -21.33
CA VAL A 880 -9.12 -36.88 -21.78
C VAL A 880 -9.88 -36.90 -23.12
N ARG A 881 -9.52 -37.81 -24.04
CA ARG A 881 -10.27 -38.05 -25.28
C ARG A 881 -11.69 -38.51 -25.02
N GLN A 882 -11.92 -39.27 -23.95
CA GLN A 882 -13.24 -39.80 -23.61
C GLN A 882 -14.06 -38.88 -22.71
N MET A 883 -13.48 -37.74 -22.28
CA MET A 883 -14.20 -36.77 -21.44
C MET A 883 -15.47 -36.25 -22.14
N PRO A 884 -16.62 -36.29 -21.45
CA PRO A 884 -17.86 -35.72 -21.99
C PRO A 884 -17.79 -34.18 -22.11
N TYR A 885 -16.96 -33.53 -21.29
CA TYR A 885 -16.82 -32.07 -21.21
C TYR A 885 -15.68 -31.56 -22.08
N ARG A 886 -15.98 -31.37 -23.38
CA ARG A 886 -15.00 -31.11 -24.43
C ARG A 886 -14.23 -29.79 -24.31
N ASN A 887 -14.90 -28.69 -23.93
CA ASN A 887 -14.25 -27.39 -23.79
C ASN A 887 -13.30 -27.38 -22.58
N LEU A 888 -13.70 -28.07 -21.50
CA LEU A 888 -12.83 -28.28 -20.34
C LEU A 888 -11.61 -29.16 -20.69
N ALA A 889 -11.80 -30.18 -21.53
CA ALA A 889 -10.71 -31.04 -22.00
C ALA A 889 -9.68 -30.26 -22.85
N VAL A 890 -10.13 -29.37 -23.75
CA VAL A 890 -9.23 -28.50 -24.54
C VAL A 890 -8.39 -27.63 -23.62
N GLU A 891 -9.01 -26.97 -22.65
CA GLU A 891 -8.32 -26.07 -21.73
C GLU A 891 -7.29 -26.82 -20.85
N LEU A 892 -7.63 -28.03 -20.39
CA LEU A 892 -6.73 -28.88 -19.62
C LEU A 892 -5.52 -29.33 -20.47
N LEU A 893 -5.76 -29.78 -21.71
CA LEU A 893 -4.70 -30.19 -22.64
C LEU A 893 -3.80 -29.02 -23.01
N GLU A 894 -4.37 -27.86 -23.32
CA GLU A 894 -3.62 -26.63 -23.61
C GLU A 894 -2.62 -26.35 -22.48
N LYS A 895 -3.09 -26.31 -21.23
CA LYS A 895 -2.26 -25.98 -20.08
C LYS A 895 -1.15 -27.02 -19.87
N LEU A 896 -1.51 -28.31 -19.89
CA LEU A 896 -0.55 -29.40 -19.71
C LEU A 896 0.52 -29.42 -20.81
N LEU A 897 0.12 -29.16 -22.06
CA LEU A 897 1.05 -29.03 -23.18
C LEU A 897 1.95 -27.81 -23.01
N LYS A 898 1.39 -26.63 -22.71
CA LYS A 898 2.15 -25.39 -22.52
C LYS A 898 3.18 -25.54 -21.41
N ASP A 899 2.82 -26.15 -20.28
CA ASP A 899 3.72 -26.38 -19.15
C ASP A 899 4.77 -27.46 -19.45
N ASN A 900 4.42 -28.56 -20.13
CA ASN A 900 5.38 -29.59 -20.54
C ASN A 900 6.34 -29.10 -21.62
N ILE A 901 5.86 -28.36 -22.63
CA ILE A 901 6.69 -27.72 -23.65
C ILE A 901 7.68 -26.81 -22.93
N LYS A 902 7.20 -25.84 -22.15
CA LYS A 902 8.08 -24.90 -21.43
C LYS A 902 9.09 -25.60 -20.51
N SER A 903 8.65 -26.61 -19.75
CA SER A 903 9.53 -27.34 -18.82
C SER A 903 10.60 -28.17 -19.54
N LYS A 904 10.21 -28.89 -20.60
CA LYS A 904 11.08 -29.87 -21.29
C LYS A 904 11.85 -29.28 -22.47
N THR A 905 11.45 -28.15 -23.03
CA THR A 905 12.14 -27.47 -24.15
C THR A 905 12.70 -26.10 -23.80
N SER A 906 12.70 -25.68 -22.51
CA SER A 906 13.31 -24.40 -22.08
C SER A 906 14.75 -24.18 -22.56
N ASN A 907 15.48 -25.27 -22.82
CA ASN A 907 16.87 -25.24 -23.30
C ASN A 907 16.98 -25.43 -24.84
N ASN A 908 15.87 -25.54 -25.58
CA ASN A 908 15.83 -25.83 -27.02
C ASN A 908 14.83 -24.93 -27.75
N VAL A 909 15.33 -23.82 -28.28
CA VAL A 909 14.55 -22.76 -28.95
C VAL A 909 13.82 -23.27 -30.18
N VAL A 910 14.41 -24.23 -30.89
CA VAL A 910 13.84 -24.79 -32.13
C VAL A 910 12.61 -25.62 -31.81
N GLN A 911 12.70 -26.51 -30.82
CA GLN A 911 11.57 -27.32 -30.38
C GLN A 911 10.51 -26.47 -29.66
N GLU A 912 10.93 -25.56 -28.78
CA GLU A 912 10.01 -24.67 -28.05
C GLU A 912 9.16 -23.84 -29.02
N LYS A 913 9.80 -23.23 -30.03
CA LYS A 913 9.09 -22.46 -31.05
C LYS A 913 8.18 -23.34 -31.89
N LYS A 914 8.67 -24.49 -32.36
CA LYS A 914 7.89 -25.41 -33.20
C LYS A 914 6.60 -25.86 -32.51
N TYR A 915 6.68 -26.26 -31.24
CA TYR A 915 5.52 -26.75 -30.50
C TYR A 915 4.65 -25.62 -29.95
N SER A 916 5.23 -24.50 -29.52
CA SER A 916 4.45 -23.33 -29.07
C SER A 916 3.67 -22.66 -30.21
N ASP A 917 4.32 -22.43 -31.37
CA ASP A 917 3.67 -21.84 -32.55
C ASP A 917 2.51 -22.74 -33.03
N ARG A 918 2.74 -24.07 -33.04
CA ARG A 918 1.70 -25.03 -33.45
C ARG A 918 0.56 -25.11 -32.43
N LEU A 919 0.85 -25.04 -31.13
CA LEU A 919 -0.16 -24.97 -30.07
C LEU A 919 -1.00 -23.71 -30.25
N GLU A 920 -0.37 -22.54 -30.41
CA GLU A 920 -1.08 -21.29 -30.69
C GLU A 920 -1.90 -21.33 -31.98
N GLU A 921 -1.38 -21.91 -33.07
CA GLU A 921 -2.13 -22.03 -34.32
C GLU A 921 -3.38 -22.91 -34.16
N THR A 922 -3.24 -24.03 -33.44
CA THR A 922 -4.35 -24.94 -33.12
C THR A 922 -5.41 -24.24 -32.29
N LEU A 923 -4.99 -23.48 -31.27
CA LEU A 923 -5.89 -22.70 -30.41
C LEU A 923 -6.51 -21.51 -31.13
N ARG A 924 -5.80 -20.85 -32.05
CA ARG A 924 -6.37 -19.78 -32.89
C ARG A 924 -7.46 -20.33 -33.81
N LYS A 925 -7.27 -21.53 -34.39
CA LYS A 925 -8.31 -22.21 -35.19
C LYS A 925 -9.52 -22.55 -34.32
N TYR A 926 -9.31 -22.97 -33.08
CA TYR A 926 -10.38 -23.19 -32.10
C TYR A 926 -11.14 -21.90 -31.74
N ASN A 927 -10.43 -20.86 -31.33
CA ASN A 927 -11.02 -19.57 -30.92
C ASN A 927 -11.78 -18.90 -32.07
N ASN A 928 -11.28 -19.02 -33.31
CA ASN A 928 -11.96 -18.53 -34.50
C ASN A 928 -13.11 -19.44 -35.00
N ARG A 929 -13.45 -20.50 -34.26
CA ARG A 929 -14.45 -21.54 -34.62
C ARG A 929 -14.23 -22.15 -36.01
N ALA A 930 -12.98 -22.19 -36.47
CA ALA A 930 -12.61 -22.71 -37.79
C ALA A 930 -12.65 -24.26 -37.85
N ILE A 931 -12.66 -24.92 -36.69
CA ILE A 931 -12.68 -26.38 -36.51
C ILE A 931 -13.54 -26.75 -35.30
N GLU A 932 -14.08 -27.97 -35.27
CA GLU A 932 -14.90 -28.46 -34.15
C GLU A 932 -14.04 -28.78 -32.92
N THR A 933 -14.58 -28.64 -31.71
CA THR A 933 -13.85 -28.92 -30.44
C THR A 933 -13.26 -30.33 -30.40
N ALA A 934 -13.95 -31.33 -30.97
CA ALA A 934 -13.44 -32.70 -31.05
C ALA A 934 -12.16 -32.80 -31.91
N GLN A 935 -12.11 -32.04 -33.01
CA GLN A 935 -10.93 -31.99 -33.87
C GLN A 935 -9.75 -31.31 -33.16
N VAL A 936 -10.01 -30.27 -32.37
CA VAL A 936 -8.98 -29.59 -31.56
C VAL A 936 -8.39 -30.54 -30.54
N ILE A 937 -9.21 -31.32 -29.82
CA ILE A 937 -8.74 -32.32 -28.86
C ILE A 937 -7.84 -33.35 -29.55
N GLU A 938 -8.23 -33.84 -30.73
CA GLU A 938 -7.39 -34.77 -31.49
C GLU A 938 -6.08 -34.14 -31.96
N GLU A 939 -6.10 -32.88 -32.41
CA GLU A 939 -4.87 -32.15 -32.79
C GLU A 939 -3.94 -31.92 -31.58
N LEU A 940 -4.49 -31.62 -30.39
CA LEU A 940 -3.73 -31.47 -29.15
C LEU A 940 -3.18 -32.81 -28.63
N ILE A 941 -3.96 -33.89 -28.69
CA ILE A 941 -3.50 -35.25 -28.32
C ILE A 941 -2.39 -35.71 -29.28
N GLN A 942 -2.59 -35.51 -30.58
CA GLN A 942 -1.60 -35.85 -31.58
C GLN A 942 -0.31 -35.05 -31.36
N MET A 943 -0.43 -33.77 -31.03
CA MET A 943 0.71 -32.94 -30.64
C MET A 943 1.41 -33.46 -29.38
N ALA A 944 0.65 -33.89 -28.36
CA ALA A 944 1.21 -34.48 -27.14
C ALA A 944 2.03 -35.76 -27.45
N LYS A 945 1.51 -36.63 -28.31
CA LYS A 945 2.20 -37.87 -28.73
C LYS A 945 3.45 -37.58 -29.53
N GLU A 946 3.37 -36.68 -30.51
CA GLU A 946 4.54 -36.26 -31.30
C GLU A 946 5.60 -35.59 -30.43
N PHE A 947 5.18 -34.84 -29.41
CA PHE A 947 6.09 -34.23 -28.44
C PHE A 947 6.80 -35.30 -27.59
N GLN A 948 6.08 -36.32 -27.13
CA GLN A 948 6.68 -37.44 -26.40
C GLN A 948 7.64 -38.27 -27.27
N GLU A 949 7.28 -38.54 -28.52
CA GLU A 949 8.17 -39.21 -29.47
C GLU A 949 9.43 -38.42 -29.73
N ALA A 950 9.34 -37.09 -29.86
CA ALA A 950 10.49 -36.22 -29.99
C ALA A 950 11.39 -36.28 -28.74
N LEU A 951 10.83 -36.32 -27.52
CA LEU A 951 11.60 -36.49 -26.29
C LEU A 951 12.29 -37.85 -26.22
N LYS A 952 11.60 -38.95 -26.57
CA LYS A 952 12.21 -40.30 -26.62
C LYS A 952 13.34 -40.35 -27.64
N ARG A 953 13.16 -39.74 -28.82
CA ARG A 953 14.20 -39.61 -29.84
C ARG A 953 15.43 -38.89 -29.27
N ASN A 954 15.22 -37.81 -28.50
CA ASN A 954 16.32 -37.06 -27.89
C ASN A 954 17.13 -37.92 -26.90
N ASP A 955 16.46 -38.76 -26.11
CA ASP A 955 17.12 -39.72 -25.22
C ASP A 955 17.93 -40.78 -25.99
N GLU A 956 17.40 -41.26 -27.13
CA GLU A 956 18.07 -42.24 -28.00
C GLU A 956 19.29 -41.67 -28.75
N LEU A 957 19.40 -40.34 -28.91
CA LEU A 957 20.55 -39.71 -29.56
C LEU A 957 21.84 -39.85 -28.74
N GLY A 958 21.74 -40.11 -27.42
CA GLY A 958 22.89 -40.25 -26.50
C GLY A 958 23.68 -38.95 -26.30
N LEU A 959 23.07 -37.80 -26.61
CA LEU A 959 23.65 -36.46 -26.49
C LEU A 959 23.21 -35.78 -25.18
N GLN A 960 24.01 -34.83 -24.69
CA GLN A 960 23.60 -33.99 -23.56
C GLN A 960 22.48 -33.03 -23.98
N PRO A 961 21.64 -32.52 -23.05
CA PRO A 961 20.50 -31.65 -23.39
C PRO A 961 20.88 -30.42 -24.25
N ASP A 962 22.02 -29.79 -23.97
CA ASP A 962 22.52 -28.67 -24.76
C ASP A 962 22.92 -29.10 -26.19
N GLU A 963 23.55 -30.27 -26.31
CA GLU A 963 24.01 -30.83 -27.59
C GLU A 963 22.81 -31.25 -28.46
N VAL A 964 21.74 -31.76 -27.85
CA VAL A 964 20.46 -32.04 -28.52
C VAL A 964 19.87 -30.76 -29.11
N ALA A 965 19.93 -29.64 -28.39
CA ALA A 965 19.41 -28.36 -28.88
C ALA A 965 20.19 -27.84 -30.11
N PHE A 966 21.51 -27.98 -30.12
CA PHE A 966 22.31 -27.66 -31.32
C PHE A 966 22.10 -28.66 -32.44
N TYR A 967 21.92 -29.94 -32.13
CA TYR A 967 21.59 -30.96 -33.10
C TYR A 967 20.28 -30.62 -33.83
N ASP A 968 19.23 -30.23 -33.10
CA ASP A 968 17.94 -29.85 -33.69
C ASP A 968 18.06 -28.58 -34.56
N ALA A 969 18.84 -27.59 -34.14
CA ALA A 969 19.13 -26.40 -34.95
C ALA A 969 19.85 -26.73 -36.28
N LEU A 970 20.70 -27.76 -36.28
CA LEU A 970 21.42 -28.22 -37.46
C LEU A 970 20.56 -29.15 -38.34
N ALA A 971 19.73 -29.98 -37.72
CA ALA A 971 18.85 -30.93 -38.39
C ALA A 971 17.60 -30.28 -39.00
N ASN A 972 17.32 -29.01 -38.68
CA ASN A 972 16.25 -28.24 -39.32
C ASN A 972 16.46 -28.06 -40.85
N ASN A 973 17.67 -28.29 -41.38
CA ASN A 973 17.93 -28.36 -42.82
C ASN A 973 17.77 -29.79 -43.35
N GLU A 974 16.71 -30.03 -44.12
CA GLU A 974 16.45 -31.33 -44.76
C GLU A 974 17.60 -31.82 -45.65
N SER A 975 18.29 -30.94 -46.35
CA SER A 975 19.46 -31.30 -47.19
C SER A 975 20.62 -31.80 -46.33
N ALA A 976 20.81 -31.22 -45.14
CA ALA A 976 21.86 -31.64 -44.22
C ALA A 976 21.58 -33.02 -43.62
N VAL A 977 20.34 -33.32 -43.28
CA VAL A 977 19.92 -34.65 -42.80
C VAL A 977 20.15 -35.71 -43.88
N ARG A 978 19.80 -35.41 -45.14
CA ARG A 978 19.97 -36.36 -46.27
C ARG A 978 21.42 -36.56 -46.68
N GLU A 979 22.24 -35.51 -46.69
CA GLU A 979 23.61 -35.57 -47.21
C GLU A 979 24.66 -35.98 -46.16
N LEU A 980 24.47 -35.60 -44.89
CA LEU A 980 25.44 -35.86 -43.82
C LEU A 980 25.02 -37.03 -42.91
N GLY A 981 23.71 -37.25 -42.75
CA GLY A 981 23.15 -38.21 -41.80
C GLY A 981 23.37 -37.85 -40.32
N ASP A 982 22.64 -38.54 -39.45
CA ASP A 982 22.57 -38.23 -38.01
C ASP A 982 23.94 -38.33 -37.32
N GLU A 983 24.79 -39.30 -37.70
CA GLU A 983 26.12 -39.50 -37.08
C GLU A 983 27.09 -38.32 -37.28
N ILE A 984 27.01 -37.65 -38.43
CA ILE A 984 27.83 -36.46 -38.70
C ILE A 984 27.22 -35.24 -38.00
N LEU A 985 25.89 -35.09 -38.03
CA LEU A 985 25.19 -34.00 -37.35
C LEU A 985 25.42 -34.02 -35.83
N LYS A 986 25.42 -35.21 -35.20
CA LYS A 986 25.79 -35.38 -33.78
C LYS A 986 27.19 -34.84 -33.49
N LYS A 987 28.18 -35.20 -34.32
CA LYS A 987 29.57 -34.73 -34.16
C LYS A 987 29.69 -33.21 -34.32
N ILE A 988 28.94 -32.63 -35.26
CA ILE A 988 28.87 -31.17 -35.43
C ILE A 988 28.26 -30.53 -34.18
N ALA A 989 27.16 -31.07 -33.66
CA ALA A 989 26.48 -30.55 -32.48
C ALA A 989 27.38 -30.56 -31.24
N VAL A 990 28.07 -31.67 -30.96
CA VAL A 990 29.05 -31.78 -29.86
C VAL A 990 30.18 -30.75 -30.02
N GLU A 991 30.79 -30.67 -31.22
CA GLU A 991 31.91 -29.75 -31.47
C GLU A 991 31.50 -28.27 -31.40
N ILE A 992 30.29 -27.93 -31.89
CA ILE A 992 29.73 -26.58 -31.78
C ILE A 992 29.45 -26.25 -30.32
N THR A 993 28.83 -27.16 -29.57
CA THR A 993 28.51 -26.98 -28.15
C THR A 993 29.78 -26.70 -27.34
N GLU A 994 30.83 -27.51 -27.51
CA GLU A 994 32.09 -27.35 -26.81
C GLU A 994 32.78 -26.02 -27.15
N LYS A 995 32.83 -25.67 -28.44
CA LYS A 995 33.48 -24.43 -28.90
C LYS A 995 32.72 -23.18 -28.46
N LEU A 996 31.39 -23.21 -28.51
CA LEU A 996 30.55 -22.09 -28.08
C LEU A 996 30.66 -21.92 -26.57
N ARG A 997 30.54 -22.99 -25.76
CA ARG A 997 30.70 -22.93 -24.30
C ARG A 997 32.06 -22.36 -23.88
N LYS A 998 33.15 -22.66 -24.60
CA LYS A 998 34.49 -22.09 -24.37
C LYS A 998 34.64 -20.63 -24.82
N SER A 999 33.75 -20.15 -25.69
CA SER A 999 33.85 -18.82 -26.32
C SER A 999 32.78 -17.83 -25.85
N THR A 1000 31.77 -18.29 -25.10
CA THR A 1000 30.70 -17.45 -24.54
C THR A 1000 31.21 -16.68 -23.32
N THR A 1001 31.44 -15.38 -23.50
CA THR A 1001 31.55 -14.38 -22.41
C THR A 1001 30.17 -13.82 -22.08
N VAL A 1002 29.97 -13.23 -20.89
CA VAL A 1002 28.67 -12.78 -20.34
C VAL A 1002 27.85 -11.87 -21.29
N ASP A 1003 28.51 -11.18 -22.23
CA ASP A 1003 27.93 -10.08 -23.03
C ASP A 1003 27.86 -10.27 -24.56
N TRP A 1004 28.16 -11.47 -25.07
CA TRP A 1004 28.28 -11.64 -26.53
C TRP A 1004 26.99 -11.34 -27.32
N GLN A 1005 25.83 -11.37 -26.65
CA GLN A 1005 24.51 -11.10 -27.23
C GLN A 1005 24.35 -9.65 -27.69
N VAL A 1006 25.04 -8.70 -27.03
CA VAL A 1006 24.91 -7.25 -27.29
C VAL A 1006 26.07 -6.72 -28.15
N ARG A 1007 27.23 -7.41 -28.14
CA ARG A 1007 28.41 -7.01 -28.92
C ARG A 1007 28.49 -7.67 -30.29
N GLU A 1008 28.24 -6.86 -31.32
CA GLU A 1008 28.30 -7.30 -32.72
C GLU A 1008 29.67 -7.89 -33.11
N SER A 1009 30.78 -7.41 -32.52
CA SER A 1009 32.13 -7.94 -32.76
C SER A 1009 32.35 -9.36 -32.21
N VAL A 1010 31.70 -9.72 -31.09
CA VAL A 1010 31.75 -11.08 -30.51
C VAL A 1010 30.81 -11.99 -31.28
N ARG A 1011 29.60 -11.52 -31.59
CA ARG A 1011 28.62 -12.22 -32.42
C ARG A 1011 29.19 -12.58 -33.80
N ALA A 1012 29.91 -11.66 -34.43
CA ALA A 1012 30.61 -11.92 -35.70
C ALA A 1012 31.68 -13.02 -35.57
N ARG A 1013 32.44 -13.05 -34.46
CA ARG A 1013 33.44 -14.11 -34.19
C ARG A 1013 32.78 -15.48 -33.98
N LEU A 1014 31.70 -15.56 -33.21
CA LEU A 1014 30.95 -16.80 -33.01
C LEU A 1014 30.30 -17.27 -34.31
N ARG A 1015 29.77 -16.35 -35.13
CA ARG A 1015 29.25 -16.65 -36.47
C ARG A 1015 30.30 -17.26 -37.38
N ILE A 1016 31.54 -16.74 -37.36
CA ILE A 1016 32.68 -17.29 -38.11
C ILE A 1016 33.06 -18.67 -37.56
N LEU A 1017 33.05 -18.87 -36.25
CA LEU A 1017 33.34 -20.15 -35.60
C LEU A 1017 32.34 -21.23 -36.02
N VAL A 1018 31.05 -20.94 -35.95
CA VAL A 1018 29.98 -21.86 -36.38
C VAL A 1018 30.14 -22.14 -37.88
N ARG A 1019 30.32 -21.11 -38.72
CA ARG A 1019 30.53 -21.25 -40.16
C ARG A 1019 31.73 -22.15 -40.50
N ARG A 1020 32.87 -21.99 -39.81
CA ARG A 1020 34.07 -22.82 -40.03
C ARG A 1020 33.84 -24.28 -39.64
N THR A 1021 33.10 -24.52 -38.54
CA THR A 1021 32.74 -25.87 -38.12
C THR A 1021 31.82 -26.52 -39.15
N LEU A 1022 30.79 -25.83 -39.64
CA LEU A 1022 29.92 -26.33 -40.71
C LEU A 1022 30.68 -26.64 -42.02
N GLN A 1023 31.60 -25.76 -42.43
CA GLN A 1023 32.43 -25.97 -43.62
C GLN A 1023 33.34 -27.21 -43.50
N ARG A 1024 33.91 -27.45 -42.32
CA ARG A 1024 34.77 -28.62 -42.06
C ARG A 1024 34.03 -29.94 -42.28
N TYR A 1025 32.78 -30.01 -41.84
CA TYR A 1025 31.94 -31.20 -42.00
C TYR A 1025 31.17 -31.22 -43.33
N LYS A 1026 31.49 -30.31 -44.27
CA LYS A 1026 30.83 -30.20 -45.59
C LYS A 1026 29.31 -30.02 -45.49
N TYR A 1027 28.85 -29.23 -44.51
CA TYR A 1027 27.43 -28.94 -44.38
C TYR A 1027 26.88 -28.26 -45.65
N PRO A 1028 25.70 -28.66 -46.17
CA PRO A 1028 25.17 -28.15 -47.43
C PRO A 1028 25.04 -26.62 -47.46
N PRO A 1029 25.46 -25.96 -48.56
CA PRO A 1029 25.53 -24.50 -48.63
C PRO A 1029 24.16 -23.82 -48.81
N ASP A 1030 23.12 -24.58 -49.17
CA ASP A 1030 21.78 -24.08 -49.51
C ASP A 1030 21.08 -23.36 -48.35
N LYS A 1031 21.13 -23.92 -47.13
CA LYS A 1031 20.58 -23.31 -45.90
C LYS A 1031 21.61 -23.15 -44.78
N ALA A 1032 22.91 -23.22 -45.09
CA ALA A 1032 23.98 -22.94 -44.12
C ALA A 1032 23.82 -21.57 -43.39
N PRO A 1033 23.39 -20.46 -44.04
CA PRO A 1033 23.17 -19.19 -43.35
C PRO A 1033 22.09 -19.26 -42.25
N GLU A 1034 21.00 -19.98 -42.51
CA GLU A 1034 19.86 -20.16 -41.59
C GLU A 1034 20.26 -21.06 -40.40
N ALA A 1035 20.97 -22.16 -40.67
CA ALA A 1035 21.51 -23.03 -39.62
C ALA A 1035 22.48 -22.28 -38.69
N ILE A 1036 23.32 -21.39 -39.24
CA ILE A 1036 24.20 -20.52 -38.43
C ILE A 1036 23.38 -19.59 -37.54
N GLU A 1037 22.29 -19.01 -38.05
CA GLU A 1037 21.43 -18.10 -37.27
C GLU A 1037 20.70 -18.84 -36.15
N LEU A 1038 20.15 -20.02 -36.43
CA LEU A 1038 19.48 -20.87 -35.43
C LEU A 1038 20.46 -21.33 -34.35
N VAL A 1039 21.67 -21.75 -34.72
CA VAL A 1039 22.72 -22.12 -33.76
C VAL A 1039 23.08 -20.91 -32.87
N LEU A 1040 23.14 -19.69 -33.42
CA LEU A 1040 23.39 -18.51 -32.60
C LEU A 1040 22.22 -18.18 -31.67
N LYS A 1041 20.97 -18.24 -32.15
CA LYS A 1041 19.78 -18.07 -31.28
C LYS A 1041 19.70 -19.14 -30.19
N GLN A 1042 20.08 -20.37 -30.51
CA GLN A 1042 20.14 -21.47 -29.55
C GLN A 1042 21.24 -21.25 -28.50
N ALA A 1043 22.41 -20.75 -28.93
CA ALA A 1043 23.48 -20.36 -28.02
C ALA A 1043 23.07 -19.18 -27.14
N GLU A 1044 22.21 -18.28 -27.62
CA GLU A 1044 21.70 -17.13 -26.88
C GLU A 1044 20.77 -17.56 -25.75
N ALA A 1045 19.88 -18.52 -26.01
CA ALA A 1045 19.04 -19.11 -24.97
C ALA A 1045 19.85 -19.89 -23.92
N LEU A 1046 20.89 -20.63 -24.36
CA LEU A 1046 21.74 -21.44 -23.47
C LEU A 1046 22.87 -20.64 -22.78
N SER A 1047 23.24 -19.46 -23.26
CA SER A 1047 24.38 -18.73 -22.68
C SER A 1047 24.16 -18.38 -21.22
N ASN A 1048 22.90 -18.20 -20.80
CA ASN A 1048 22.53 -17.96 -19.40
C ASN A 1048 22.77 -19.18 -18.50
N SER A 1049 22.75 -20.41 -19.03
CA SER A 1049 23.02 -21.64 -18.26
C SER A 1049 24.50 -22.05 -18.30
N TRP A 1050 25.27 -21.55 -19.28
CA TRP A 1050 26.69 -21.85 -19.45
C TRP A 1050 27.65 -20.96 -18.68
N THR A 1051 27.23 -19.76 -18.29
CA THR A 1051 28.03 -18.79 -17.53
C THR A 1051 28.02 -19.01 -16.00
N ASN A 1052 28.00 -20.27 -15.56
CA ASN A 1052 28.20 -20.64 -14.15
C ASN A 1052 29.64 -20.45 -13.69
#